data_AF-A0A4T0T611-F1
#
_entry.id   AF-A0A4T0T611-F1
#
_cell.length_a   1.000
_cell.length_b   1.000
_cell.length_c   1.000
_cell.angle_alpha   90.00
_cell.angle_beta   90.00
_cell.angle_gamma   90.00
#
_symmetry.space_group_name_H-M   'P 1'
#
loop_
_entity.id
_entity.type
_entity.pdbx_description
1 polymer ?
#
loop_
_entity_poly.entity_id
_entity_poly.type
_entity_poly.pdbx_seq_one_letter_code
_entity_poly.pdbx_strand_id
1 'polypeptide(L)'
;MKVELCSFSGQKIYPSKGRLYVRLDNRVFRFANGKCESLFLQRKNPRKIAWTAFCRKLHKKGVTEEVQKKKGKKSTKNARGIVGLDLEAIQAKRSQKPEVRTAARQEAIKQAKEAKQAKANATKANLPTWKDHTDYEEGAPRVVDAMVTGYPRFFIHRKIQQLSSIIITKFGNSDSESCLLFPINKWAEMCRDFIIPSAKSARLAHLTVCDPSPDPAIPSIEVHAVIFNKDFFSLAKQFWQHTGLGVSSRLAERALDCLEASEKISPTALSKSPSSLSKSPTLTSPPTFLRTGSRNRYNSNKSKFSQTSQPPTPGGSDLVAGKLSNNALKQADEDNNQDIFDKDHAVYVEERYGRNLPLASAPLAKRALKRRIAGVVIDPHVDAAVGPTIESERGAGLTEDDVWLTSTGMAAIWLTHQAAMTWKGAETGKSVCFGFPYTDTLKVLQKWGPGAHFMGRGDDADLEHLEEIASKEQLLAVFCEFPGNPLLKSPDLARLRELADKYGFLIVVDETIGSFMNIDILPLADVVVSSLTKAFSGETNVMGGSIILNPEGSHYEELRDHIVNIYEDSYWFEDAIFMERNSRDFCNRVKKVNENTETLCDWFYNLSELNGSNEGVIKEVFYPKYTTTENYNARKREGGGYGGLFSLTFGSKNNSKERNGDIARIFFDNLDLAAGPSLGCNFTLASCYAILAHYTELDWIEEYGVDRNLIRCSIGLEDVNTLLSAYKFAYEKALEFVRD
;
A
#
# COMPACT_ATOMS: atom_id res chain seq x y z
N MET A 1 -2.79 -63.79 5.85
CA MET A 1 -3.51 -64.18 4.61
C MET A 1 -4.28 -62.98 4.10
N LYS A 2 -4.08 -62.55 2.84
CA LYS A 2 -4.66 -61.30 2.31
C LYS A 2 -6.14 -61.54 1.98
N VAL A 3 -7.04 -60.91 2.75
CA VAL A 3 -8.48 -60.94 2.48
C VAL A 3 -8.83 -59.90 1.43
N GLU A 4 -9.70 -60.26 0.49
CA GLU A 4 -10.22 -59.37 -0.55
C GLU A 4 -11.58 -58.81 -0.11
N LEU A 5 -12.12 -57.80 -0.80
CA LEU A 5 -13.43 -57.22 -0.48
C LEU A 5 -14.46 -57.60 -1.54
N CYS A 6 -15.67 -57.91 -1.09
CA CYS A 6 -16.82 -58.08 -1.95
C CYS A 6 -17.16 -56.77 -2.66
N SER A 7 -17.11 -56.78 -4.00
CA SER A 7 -17.38 -55.60 -4.83
C SER A 7 -18.81 -55.04 -4.65
N PHE A 8 -19.76 -55.86 -4.18
CA PHE A 8 -21.12 -55.42 -3.91
C PHE A 8 -21.39 -55.12 -2.43
N SER A 9 -21.11 -56.07 -1.53
CA SER A 9 -21.48 -55.94 -0.11
C SER A 9 -20.45 -55.22 0.75
N GLY A 10 -19.20 -55.10 0.28
CA GLY A 10 -18.08 -54.53 1.05
C GLY A 10 -17.56 -55.42 2.18
N GLN A 11 -18.03 -56.66 2.30
CA GLN A 11 -17.55 -57.62 3.29
C GLN A 11 -16.22 -58.25 2.88
N LYS A 12 -15.41 -58.65 3.87
CA LYS A 12 -14.14 -59.36 3.66
C LYS A 12 -14.40 -60.78 3.14
N ILE A 13 -13.72 -61.16 2.08
CA ILE A 13 -13.75 -62.46 1.40
C ILE A 13 -12.36 -63.09 1.52
N TYR A 14 -12.31 -64.38 1.84
CA TYR A 14 -11.07 -65.15 1.80
C TYR A 14 -10.82 -65.66 0.38
N PRO A 15 -9.56 -65.69 -0.12
CA PRO A 15 -9.26 -66.01 -1.52
C PRO A 15 -9.81 -67.35 -2.04
N SER A 16 -10.05 -68.33 -1.16
CA SER A 16 -10.63 -69.64 -1.49
C SER A 16 -12.16 -69.68 -1.53
N LYS A 17 -12.85 -68.55 -1.29
CA LYS A 17 -14.31 -68.46 -1.26
C LYS A 17 -14.79 -67.28 -2.09
N GLY A 18 -15.98 -67.40 -2.68
CA GLY A 18 -16.62 -66.34 -3.46
C GLY A 18 -16.72 -66.65 -4.96
N ARG A 19 -17.19 -65.68 -5.73
CA ARG A 19 -17.40 -65.76 -7.18
C ARG A 19 -16.66 -64.64 -7.88
N LEU A 20 -16.10 -64.95 -9.04
CA LEU A 20 -15.38 -64.02 -9.89
C LEU A 20 -16.25 -63.70 -11.11
N TYR A 21 -16.51 -62.42 -11.35
CA TYR A 21 -17.18 -61.96 -12.56
C TYR A 21 -16.23 -61.03 -13.31
N VAL A 22 -15.89 -61.40 -14.55
CA VAL A 22 -15.08 -60.57 -15.43
C VAL A 22 -16.02 -59.94 -16.45
N ARG A 23 -16.12 -58.61 -16.42
CA ARG A 23 -16.94 -57.85 -17.37
C ARG A 23 -16.17 -57.68 -18.69
N LEU A 24 -16.89 -57.43 -19.78
CA LEU A 24 -16.32 -57.27 -21.13
C LEU A 24 -15.22 -56.20 -21.24
N ASP A 25 -15.16 -55.24 -20.31
CA ASP A 25 -14.10 -54.23 -20.19
C ASP A 25 -12.86 -54.72 -19.41
N ASN A 26 -12.71 -56.04 -19.25
CA ASN A 26 -11.69 -56.72 -18.45
C ASN A 26 -11.68 -56.33 -16.95
N ARG A 27 -12.72 -55.67 -16.44
CA ARG A 27 -12.83 -55.40 -15.00
C ARG A 27 -13.28 -56.64 -14.25
N VAL A 28 -12.52 -56.98 -13.22
CA VAL A 28 -12.74 -58.14 -12.35
C VAL A 28 -13.48 -57.72 -11.10
N PHE A 29 -14.66 -58.31 -10.88
CA PHE A 29 -15.47 -58.14 -9.67
C PHE A 29 -15.45 -59.43 -8.85
N ARG A 30 -15.25 -59.30 -7.54
CA ARG A 30 -15.27 -60.43 -6.61
C ARG A 30 -16.47 -60.33 -5.70
N PHE A 31 -17.27 -61.39 -5.65
CA PHE A 31 -18.50 -61.43 -4.87
C PHE A 31 -18.42 -62.49 -3.77
N ALA A 32 -18.92 -62.17 -2.58
CA ALA A 32 -18.88 -63.09 -1.45
C ALA A 32 -19.73 -64.34 -1.69
N ASN A 33 -20.83 -64.20 -2.44
CA ASN A 33 -21.79 -65.26 -2.77
C ASN A 33 -22.61 -64.88 -4.02
N GLY A 34 -23.40 -65.83 -4.55
CA GLY A 34 -24.24 -65.61 -5.73
C GLY A 34 -25.31 -64.53 -5.56
N LYS A 35 -25.74 -64.24 -4.31
CA LYS A 35 -26.68 -63.14 -4.03
C LYS A 35 -26.06 -61.78 -4.32
N CYS A 36 -24.79 -61.57 -3.95
CA CYS A 36 -24.06 -60.33 -4.23
C CYS A 36 -23.86 -60.13 -5.74
N GLU A 37 -23.51 -61.20 -6.46
CA GLU A 37 -23.35 -61.17 -7.92
C GLU A 37 -24.68 -60.87 -8.64
N SER A 38 -25.76 -61.56 -8.27
CA SER A 38 -27.08 -61.35 -8.88
C SER A 38 -27.57 -59.91 -8.68
N LEU A 39 -27.44 -59.36 -7.46
CA LEU A 39 -27.84 -57.96 -7.19
C LEU A 39 -26.97 -56.94 -7.94
N PHE A 40 -25.68 -57.25 -8.14
CA PHE A 40 -24.80 -56.43 -8.96
C PHE A 40 -25.22 -56.46 -10.44
N LEU A 41 -25.51 -57.64 -11.00
CA LEU A 41 -25.97 -57.78 -12.38
C LEU A 41 -27.35 -57.13 -12.61
N GLN A 42 -28.21 -57.13 -11.60
CA GLN A 42 -29.47 -56.38 -11.57
C GLN A 42 -29.29 -54.86 -11.37
N ARG A 43 -28.05 -54.36 -11.29
CA ARG A 43 -27.69 -52.94 -11.10
C ARG A 43 -28.31 -52.31 -9.84
N LYS A 44 -28.56 -53.11 -8.79
CA LYS A 44 -29.08 -52.58 -7.52
C LYS A 44 -28.00 -51.76 -6.80
N ASN A 45 -28.37 -50.64 -6.19
CA ASN A 45 -27.39 -49.80 -5.49
C ASN A 45 -27.10 -50.37 -4.09
N PRO A 46 -25.86 -50.81 -3.78
CA PRO A 46 -25.54 -51.42 -2.50
C PRO A 46 -25.73 -50.46 -1.31
N ARG A 47 -25.64 -49.13 -1.50
CA ARG A 47 -25.88 -48.14 -0.45
C ARG A 47 -27.33 -48.09 0.03
N LYS A 48 -28.28 -48.59 -0.77
CA LYS A 48 -29.71 -48.67 -0.44
C LYS A 48 -30.12 -50.02 0.16
N ILE A 49 -29.18 -50.96 0.31
CA ILE A 49 -29.45 -52.32 0.81
C ILE A 49 -28.89 -52.45 2.23
N ALA A 50 -29.79 -52.53 3.22
CA ALA A 50 -29.50 -52.38 4.64
C ALA A 50 -28.36 -53.28 5.19
N TRP A 51 -28.18 -54.49 4.66
CA TRP A 51 -27.19 -55.43 5.15
C TRP A 51 -25.78 -55.22 4.58
N THR A 52 -25.60 -54.34 3.57
CA THR A 52 -24.27 -54.08 3.01
C THR A 52 -23.43 -53.20 3.94
N ALA A 53 -22.12 -53.39 3.93
CA ALA A 53 -21.20 -52.55 4.71
C ALA A 53 -21.31 -51.06 4.30
N PHE A 54 -21.60 -50.80 3.03
CA PHE A 54 -21.78 -49.44 2.51
C PHE A 54 -23.01 -48.73 3.08
N CYS A 55 -24.17 -49.40 3.14
CA CYS A 55 -25.38 -48.85 3.74
C CYS A 55 -25.19 -48.62 5.25
N ARG A 56 -24.59 -49.59 5.96
CA ARG A 56 -24.31 -49.49 7.39
C ARG A 56 -23.34 -48.35 7.71
N LYS A 57 -22.31 -48.13 6.89
CA LYS A 57 -21.38 -46.99 7.04
C LYS A 57 -22.06 -45.65 6.79
N LEU A 58 -22.91 -45.55 5.76
CA LEU A 58 -23.69 -44.35 5.48
C LEU A 58 -24.57 -43.97 6.68
N HIS A 59 -25.16 -44.96 7.34
CA HIS A 59 -26.06 -44.76 8.48
C HIS A 59 -25.34 -44.88 9.85
N LYS A 60 -24.01 -44.73 9.88
CA LYS A 60 -23.16 -44.77 11.10
C LYS A 60 -23.38 -46.01 12.01
N LYS A 61 -23.88 -47.12 11.46
CA LYS A 61 -24.09 -48.38 12.21
C LYS A 61 -22.81 -49.23 12.18
N GLY A 62 -22.10 -49.30 13.30
CA GLY A 62 -20.92 -50.18 13.50
C GLY A 62 -19.56 -49.48 13.69
N VAL A 63 -19.56 -48.20 14.07
CA VAL A 63 -18.33 -47.53 14.54
C VAL A 63 -18.23 -47.75 16.05
N THR A 64 -17.57 -48.81 16.47
CA THR A 64 -17.09 -48.94 17.85
C THR A 64 -15.75 -48.21 17.99
N GLU A 65 -15.64 -47.44 19.06
CA GLU A 65 -14.48 -46.64 19.46
C GLU A 65 -13.20 -47.48 19.59
N GLU A 66 -12.13 -47.11 18.88
CA GLU A 66 -10.78 -47.53 19.23
C GLU A 66 -10.06 -46.39 20.00
N VAL A 67 -10.14 -46.52 21.32
CA VAL A 67 -9.18 -46.16 22.38
C VAL A 67 -8.13 -45.09 22.05
N GLN A 68 -8.26 -43.95 22.75
CA GLN A 68 -7.28 -42.88 22.88
C GLN A 68 -5.91 -43.41 23.35
N LYS A 69 -4.85 -43.18 22.55
CA LYS A 69 -3.46 -43.23 23.03
C LYS A 69 -2.92 -41.81 23.25
N LYS A 70 -2.45 -41.59 24.48
CA LYS A 70 -1.80 -40.37 25.00
C LYS A 70 -0.78 -39.78 24.02
N LYS A 71 -0.87 -38.47 23.76
CA LYS A 71 0.08 -37.69 22.95
C LYS A 71 1.41 -37.52 23.70
N GLY A 72 2.43 -38.25 23.27
CA GLY A 72 3.82 -37.83 23.46
C GLY A 72 4.17 -36.70 22.48
N LYS A 73 5.05 -35.78 22.88
CA LYS A 73 5.53 -34.63 22.09
C LYS A 73 5.99 -35.11 20.70
N LYS A 74 5.24 -34.73 19.65
CA LYS A 74 5.58 -35.05 18.26
C LYS A 74 6.61 -34.04 17.76
N SER A 75 7.82 -34.50 17.48
CA SER A 75 8.72 -33.83 16.54
C SER A 75 7.97 -33.62 15.21
N THR A 76 7.94 -32.39 14.73
CA THR A 76 7.41 -32.00 13.43
C THR A 76 8.25 -32.68 12.34
N LYS A 77 7.83 -33.86 11.90
CA LYS A 77 8.29 -34.42 10.62
C LYS A 77 7.51 -33.72 9.52
N ASN A 78 8.18 -32.92 8.70
CA ASN A 78 7.62 -32.38 7.47
C ASN A 78 7.04 -33.54 6.64
N ALA A 79 5.71 -33.57 6.50
CA ALA A 79 5.06 -34.55 5.66
C ALA A 79 5.45 -34.28 4.20
N ARG A 80 5.98 -35.29 3.50
CA ARG A 80 6.17 -35.20 2.04
C ARG A 80 4.78 -35.06 1.40
N GLY A 81 4.60 -34.07 0.52
CA GLY A 81 3.34 -33.71 -0.15
C GLY A 81 2.82 -34.74 -1.17
N ILE A 82 2.84 -36.02 -0.83
CA ILE A 82 2.37 -37.14 -1.67
C ILE A 82 1.13 -37.80 -1.05
N VAL A 83 0.81 -37.52 0.22
CA VAL A 83 -0.40 -38.09 0.86
C VAL A 83 -1.63 -37.32 0.37
N GLY A 84 -2.39 -37.93 -0.56
CA GLY A 84 -3.67 -37.40 -1.06
C GLY A 84 -3.71 -37.04 -2.56
N LEU A 85 -2.61 -37.20 -3.30
CA LEU A 85 -2.59 -37.01 -4.75
C LEU A 85 -3.07 -38.28 -5.47
N ASP A 86 -3.84 -38.13 -6.53
CA ASP A 86 -4.27 -39.26 -7.36
C ASP A 86 -3.08 -39.89 -8.12
N LEU A 87 -3.30 -41.09 -8.67
CA LEU A 87 -2.28 -41.86 -9.41
C LEU A 87 -1.78 -41.15 -10.67
N GLU A 88 -2.64 -40.34 -11.30
CA GLU A 88 -2.38 -39.61 -12.54
C GLU A 88 -1.49 -38.38 -12.25
N ALA A 89 -1.77 -37.63 -11.19
CA ALA A 89 -0.95 -36.54 -10.68
C ALA A 89 0.43 -37.03 -10.21
N ILE A 90 0.51 -38.25 -9.66
CA ILE A 90 1.79 -38.88 -9.29
C ILE A 90 2.58 -39.28 -10.55
N GLN A 91 1.92 -39.80 -11.58
CA GLN A 91 2.56 -40.13 -12.86
C GLN A 91 3.01 -38.87 -13.60
N ALA A 92 2.19 -37.81 -13.65
CA ALA A 92 2.53 -36.51 -14.22
C ALA A 92 3.72 -35.85 -13.50
N LYS A 93 3.74 -35.88 -12.16
CA LYS A 93 4.92 -35.43 -11.40
C LYS A 93 6.16 -36.28 -11.68
N ARG A 94 6.00 -37.59 -11.95
CA ARG A 94 7.10 -38.52 -12.29
C ARG A 94 7.62 -38.36 -13.72
N SER A 95 6.77 -37.98 -14.67
CA SER A 95 7.13 -37.75 -16.08
C SER A 95 7.65 -36.34 -16.36
N GLN A 96 7.50 -35.40 -15.42
CA GLN A 96 8.12 -34.06 -15.54
C GLN A 96 9.63 -34.15 -15.73
N LYS A 97 10.12 -33.47 -16.77
CA LYS A 97 11.55 -33.34 -17.09
C LYS A 97 12.32 -32.75 -15.90
N PRO A 98 13.57 -33.19 -15.64
CA PRO A 98 14.40 -32.66 -14.55
C PRO A 98 14.56 -31.13 -14.56
N GLU A 99 14.60 -30.51 -15.74
CA GLU A 99 14.65 -29.05 -15.93
C GLU A 99 13.43 -28.35 -15.31
N VAL A 100 12.23 -28.83 -15.61
CA VAL A 100 10.95 -28.28 -15.09
C VAL A 100 10.87 -28.39 -13.57
N ARG A 101 11.35 -29.50 -13.00
CA ARG A 101 11.41 -29.67 -11.53
C ARG A 101 12.41 -28.72 -10.87
N THR A 102 13.53 -28.47 -11.53
CA THR A 102 14.58 -27.57 -11.02
C THR A 102 14.10 -26.12 -11.08
N ALA A 103 13.48 -25.71 -12.18
CA ALA A 103 12.84 -24.41 -12.35
C ALA A 103 11.74 -24.18 -11.29
N ALA A 104 10.81 -25.12 -11.12
CA ALA A 104 9.76 -25.02 -10.11
C ALA A 104 10.29 -24.94 -8.66
N ARG A 105 11.41 -25.63 -8.37
CA ARG A 105 12.06 -25.57 -7.06
C ARG A 105 12.76 -24.23 -6.83
N GLN A 106 13.49 -23.72 -7.82
CA GLN A 106 14.14 -22.41 -7.76
C GLN A 106 13.07 -21.32 -7.59
N GLU A 107 11.95 -21.44 -8.27
CA GLU A 107 10.81 -20.53 -8.17
C GLU A 107 10.16 -20.55 -6.78
N ALA A 108 9.88 -21.74 -6.22
CA ALA A 108 9.34 -21.84 -4.86
C ALA A 108 10.29 -21.27 -3.79
N ILE A 109 11.61 -21.42 -3.99
CA ILE A 109 12.62 -20.80 -3.11
C ILE A 109 12.61 -19.28 -3.25
N LYS A 110 12.49 -18.77 -4.48
CA LYS A 110 12.38 -17.33 -4.77
C LYS A 110 11.13 -16.75 -4.11
N GLN A 111 9.97 -17.36 -4.32
CA GLN A 111 8.70 -16.95 -3.69
C GLN A 111 8.76 -16.98 -2.15
N ALA A 112 9.38 -17.99 -1.55
CA ALA A 112 9.54 -18.04 -0.11
C ALA A 112 10.46 -16.92 0.43
N LYS A 113 11.51 -16.57 -0.31
CA LYS A 113 12.36 -15.41 0.01
C LYS A 113 11.59 -14.10 -0.13
N GLU A 114 10.80 -13.96 -1.19
CA GLU A 114 9.98 -12.79 -1.47
C GLU A 114 8.86 -12.59 -0.44
N ALA A 115 8.14 -13.65 -0.06
CA ALA A 115 7.14 -13.59 1.01
C ALA A 115 7.77 -13.18 2.35
N LYS A 116 9.00 -13.66 2.62
CA LYS A 116 9.77 -13.23 3.79
C LYS A 116 10.17 -11.75 3.70
N GLN A 117 10.56 -11.27 2.52
CA GLN A 117 10.93 -9.88 2.28
C GLN A 117 9.72 -8.93 2.31
N ALA A 118 8.58 -9.35 1.78
CA ALA A 118 7.32 -8.61 1.87
C ALA A 118 6.86 -8.48 3.32
N LYS A 119 6.99 -9.56 4.12
CA LYS A 119 6.73 -9.51 5.56
C LYS A 119 7.72 -8.60 6.29
N ALA A 120 8.98 -8.55 5.86
CA ALA A 120 9.97 -7.64 6.43
C ALA A 120 9.65 -6.17 6.10
N ASN A 121 9.18 -5.88 4.88
CA ASN A 121 8.78 -4.55 4.41
C ASN A 121 7.29 -4.23 4.68
N ALA A 122 6.67 -4.91 5.63
CA ALA A 122 5.28 -4.67 6.00
C ALA A 122 5.12 -3.25 6.57
N THR A 123 4.13 -2.53 6.06
CA THR A 123 3.85 -1.12 6.37
C THR A 123 2.84 -0.93 7.51
N LYS A 124 2.34 -2.01 8.11
CA LYS A 124 1.25 -1.96 9.12
C LYS A 124 1.55 -2.92 10.27
N ALA A 125 1.05 -2.58 11.46
CA ALA A 125 1.15 -3.38 12.68
C ALA A 125 -0.26 -3.71 13.20
N ASN A 126 -0.39 -4.84 13.90
CA ASN A 126 -1.66 -5.27 14.49
C ASN A 126 -1.72 -4.88 15.98
N LEU A 127 -2.78 -4.19 16.40
CA LEU A 127 -3.09 -3.78 17.77
C LEU A 127 -4.46 -4.36 18.15
N PRO A 128 -4.54 -5.61 18.66
CA PRO A 128 -5.80 -6.36 18.70
C PRO A 128 -6.92 -5.74 19.56
N THR A 129 -6.55 -5.12 20.69
CA THR A 129 -7.54 -4.60 21.65
C THR A 129 -7.52 -3.08 21.72
N TRP A 130 -8.58 -2.49 22.29
CA TRP A 130 -8.64 -1.07 22.59
C TRP A 130 -7.48 -0.67 23.52
N LYS A 131 -7.19 -1.51 24.52
CA LYS A 131 -6.07 -1.28 25.44
C LYS A 131 -4.73 -1.26 24.70
N ASP A 132 -4.54 -2.08 23.67
CA ASP A 132 -3.31 -2.03 22.86
C ASP A 132 -3.17 -0.71 22.10
N HIS A 133 -4.27 -0.07 21.68
CA HIS A 133 -4.26 1.25 21.06
C HIS A 133 -3.88 2.34 22.07
N THR A 134 -4.48 2.32 23.26
CA THR A 134 -4.14 3.26 24.34
C THR A 134 -2.68 3.07 24.80
N ASP A 135 -2.26 1.83 25.05
CA ASP A 135 -0.90 1.49 25.48
C ASP A 135 0.14 1.88 24.41
N TYR A 136 -0.21 1.84 23.12
CA TYR A 136 0.65 2.32 22.04
C TYR A 136 0.92 3.83 22.16
N GLU A 137 -0.13 4.63 22.34
CA GLU A 137 -0.03 6.09 22.45
C GLU A 137 0.61 6.54 23.77
N GLU A 138 0.42 5.77 24.85
CA GLU A 138 1.10 6.01 26.14
C GLU A 138 2.56 5.53 26.15
N GLY A 139 3.01 4.86 25.08
CA GLY A 139 4.38 4.34 24.99
C GLY A 139 4.65 3.18 25.96
N ALA A 140 3.63 2.39 26.30
CA ALA A 140 3.77 1.28 27.24
C ALA A 140 4.72 0.19 26.69
N PRO A 141 5.73 -0.26 27.47
CA PRO A 141 6.73 -1.22 26.99
C PRO A 141 6.14 -2.53 26.44
N ARG A 142 5.02 -3.00 27.02
CA ARG A 142 4.31 -4.21 26.55
C ARG A 142 3.94 -4.16 25.07
N VAL A 143 3.58 -2.99 24.55
CA VAL A 143 3.22 -2.79 23.14
C VAL A 143 4.43 -2.37 22.33
N VAL A 144 5.13 -1.30 22.76
CA VAL A 144 6.24 -0.72 21.99
C VAL A 144 7.38 -1.73 21.75
N ASP A 145 7.76 -2.52 22.75
CA ASP A 145 8.85 -3.49 22.61
C ASP A 145 8.44 -4.72 21.78
N ALA A 146 7.14 -5.02 21.73
CA ALA A 146 6.59 -6.11 20.93
C ALA A 146 6.45 -5.75 19.45
N MET A 147 6.45 -4.46 19.10
CA MET A 147 6.33 -4.00 17.72
C MET A 147 7.56 -4.37 16.89
N VAL A 148 7.32 -5.16 15.84
CA VAL A 148 8.36 -5.54 14.87
C VAL A 148 8.50 -4.48 13.77
N THR A 149 7.37 -3.90 13.35
CA THR A 149 7.25 -2.89 12.31
C THR A 149 6.09 -1.95 12.65
N GLY A 150 5.92 -0.89 11.87
CA GLY A 150 4.81 0.05 11.95
C GLY A 150 4.68 0.83 10.64
N TYR A 151 3.81 1.84 10.62
CA TYR A 151 3.69 2.69 9.43
C TYR A 151 4.98 3.51 9.22
N PRO A 152 5.66 3.43 8.06
CA PRO A 152 7.05 3.90 7.92
C PRO A 152 7.30 5.40 8.21
N ARG A 153 6.28 6.25 8.15
CA ARG A 153 6.39 7.67 8.55
C ARG A 153 6.42 7.88 10.06
N PHE A 154 5.78 7.00 10.85
CA PHE A 154 5.74 7.06 12.32
C PHE A 154 6.80 6.16 12.95
N PHE A 155 7.10 5.04 12.28
CA PHE A 155 8.07 4.04 12.69
C PHE A 155 9.19 3.94 11.64
N ILE A 156 10.36 4.50 11.94
CA ILE A 156 11.51 4.40 11.03
C ILE A 156 11.95 2.93 10.97
N HIS A 157 11.90 2.33 9.78
CA HIS A 157 12.15 0.91 9.59
C HIS A 157 13.54 0.47 10.06
N ARG A 158 13.67 -0.76 10.60
CA ARG A 158 14.94 -1.27 11.18
C ARG A 158 16.10 -1.25 10.19
N LYS A 159 15.85 -1.53 8.90
CA LYS A 159 16.87 -1.42 7.84
C LYS A 159 17.36 0.01 7.65
N ILE A 160 16.46 1.00 7.74
CA ILE A 160 16.83 2.42 7.68
C ILE A 160 17.69 2.77 8.90
N GLN A 161 17.31 2.33 10.10
CA GLN A 161 18.09 2.54 11.32
C GLN A 161 19.49 1.89 11.28
N GLN A 162 19.60 0.70 10.68
CA GLN A 162 20.89 0.03 10.45
C GLN A 162 21.78 0.86 9.53
N LEU A 163 21.23 1.35 8.40
CA LEU A 163 21.96 2.22 7.48
C LEU A 163 22.35 3.56 8.13
N SER A 164 21.46 4.15 8.93
CA SER A 164 21.74 5.36 9.71
C SER A 164 22.92 5.14 10.67
N SER A 165 22.98 3.99 11.34
CA SER A 165 24.09 3.65 12.25
C SER A 165 25.43 3.56 11.52
N ILE A 166 25.46 2.98 10.31
CA ILE A 166 26.67 2.92 9.47
C ILE A 166 27.12 4.33 9.08
N ILE A 167 26.19 5.18 8.65
CA ILE A 167 26.48 6.57 8.27
C ILE A 167 27.01 7.37 9.46
N ILE A 168 26.40 7.24 10.63
CA ILE A 168 26.88 7.91 11.85
C ILE A 168 28.27 7.42 12.24
N THR A 169 28.54 6.12 12.17
CA THR A 169 29.87 5.57 12.46
C THR A 169 30.93 6.13 11.52
N LYS A 170 30.56 6.43 10.26
CA LYS A 170 31.48 6.93 9.23
C LYS A 170 31.68 8.45 9.27
N PHE A 171 30.64 9.22 9.59
CA PHE A 171 30.61 10.68 9.39
C PHE A 171 30.25 11.49 10.64
N GLY A 172 29.95 10.85 11.77
CA GLY A 172 29.51 11.51 13.00
C GLY A 172 30.04 10.86 14.27
N ASN A 173 29.44 11.24 15.39
CA ASN A 173 29.72 10.69 16.71
C ASN A 173 28.55 9.84 17.19
N SER A 174 28.73 8.51 17.24
CA SER A 174 27.70 7.54 17.64
C SER A 174 27.14 7.74 19.05
N ASP A 175 27.85 8.42 19.95
CA ASP A 175 27.41 8.65 21.32
C ASP A 175 26.43 9.82 21.41
N SER A 176 26.72 10.92 20.70
CA SER A 176 25.96 12.18 20.82
C SER A 176 25.07 12.53 19.61
N GLU A 177 25.28 11.90 18.46
CA GLU A 177 24.62 12.29 17.20
C GLU A 177 23.71 11.20 16.64
N SER A 178 22.72 11.64 15.86
CA SER A 178 21.82 10.79 15.07
C SER A 178 21.67 11.38 13.67
N CYS A 179 21.07 10.61 12.76
CA CYS A 179 20.77 11.11 11.42
C CYS A 179 19.43 10.60 10.88
N LEU A 180 18.89 11.38 9.94
CA LEU A 180 17.80 10.98 9.06
C LEU A 180 18.29 10.91 7.62
N LEU A 181 17.76 9.96 6.86
CA LEU A 181 18.24 9.59 5.53
C LEU A 181 17.26 9.96 4.43
N PHE A 182 17.77 10.54 3.36
CA PHE A 182 17.00 11.04 2.23
C PHE A 182 17.56 10.49 0.91
N PRO A 183 16.68 10.20 -0.07
CA PRO A 183 17.09 9.63 -1.36
C PRO A 183 17.75 10.66 -2.28
N ILE A 184 17.55 11.96 -2.05
CA ILE A 184 18.15 13.05 -2.85
C ILE A 184 18.67 14.17 -1.94
N ASN A 185 19.67 14.91 -2.43
CA ASN A 185 20.34 15.97 -1.67
C ASN A 185 19.40 17.09 -1.25
N LYS A 186 18.51 17.53 -2.16
CA LYS A 186 17.56 18.61 -1.93
C LYS A 186 16.65 18.35 -0.72
N TRP A 187 16.14 17.12 -0.55
CA TRP A 187 15.34 16.76 0.62
C TRP A 187 16.15 16.80 1.93
N ALA A 188 17.42 16.41 1.89
CA ALA A 188 18.30 16.50 3.06
C ALA A 188 18.60 17.97 3.43
N GLU A 189 18.84 18.84 2.44
CA GLU A 189 19.00 20.29 2.63
C GLU A 189 17.77 20.90 3.31
N MET A 190 16.57 20.57 2.81
CA MET A 190 15.32 21.08 3.38
C MET A 190 15.06 20.59 4.81
N CYS A 191 15.39 19.33 5.11
CA CYS A 191 15.33 18.83 6.48
C CYS A 191 16.32 19.55 7.40
N ARG A 192 17.56 19.79 6.93
CA ARG A 192 18.57 20.54 7.68
C ARG A 192 18.07 21.96 7.97
N ASP A 193 17.58 22.65 6.96
CA ASP A 193 17.12 24.04 7.08
C ASP A 193 15.91 24.16 8.01
N PHE A 194 15.03 23.15 8.00
CA PHE A 194 13.92 23.05 8.95
C PHE A 194 14.38 22.95 10.42
N ILE A 195 15.48 22.23 10.69
CA ILE A 195 15.95 22.04 12.08
C ILE A 195 17.02 23.03 12.54
N ILE A 196 17.76 23.68 11.62
CA ILE A 196 18.83 24.64 11.91
C ILE A 196 18.47 25.70 12.96
N PRO A 197 17.26 26.29 12.97
CA PRO A 197 16.89 27.29 13.98
C PRO A 197 17.09 26.81 15.43
N SER A 198 16.91 25.51 15.68
CA SER A 198 17.12 24.86 16.98
C SER A 198 18.43 24.07 17.05
N ALA A 199 18.75 23.33 16.00
CA ALA A 199 19.89 22.43 15.89
C ALA A 199 21.01 23.05 15.03
N LYS A 200 21.68 24.08 15.54
CA LYS A 200 22.70 24.85 14.80
C LYS A 200 23.87 24.02 14.26
N SER A 201 24.15 22.84 14.85
CA SER A 201 25.20 21.92 14.41
C SER A 201 24.76 20.92 13.33
N ALA A 202 23.50 20.98 12.89
CA ALA A 202 22.98 20.10 11.86
C ALA A 202 23.77 20.26 10.55
N ARG A 203 24.24 19.15 9.99
CA ARG A 203 25.06 19.13 8.76
C ARG A 203 24.66 18.00 7.84
N LEU A 204 25.05 18.12 6.58
CA LEU A 204 24.84 17.09 5.58
C LEU A 204 26.01 16.11 5.54
N ALA A 205 25.69 14.86 5.27
CA ALA A 205 26.62 13.83 4.87
C ALA A 205 26.07 13.10 3.65
N HIS A 206 26.96 12.50 2.86
CA HIS A 206 26.60 11.81 1.63
C HIS A 206 27.37 10.48 1.56
N LEU A 207 26.64 9.41 1.29
CA LEU A 207 27.16 8.07 1.11
C LEU A 207 26.76 7.54 -0.26
N THR A 208 27.75 7.35 -1.12
CA THR A 208 27.61 6.56 -2.35
C THR A 208 27.89 5.09 -2.06
N VAL A 209 26.94 4.22 -2.36
CA VAL A 209 27.04 2.76 -2.20
C VAL A 209 27.10 2.11 -3.58
N CYS A 210 28.24 1.54 -3.96
CA CYS A 210 28.38 0.85 -5.25
C CYS A 210 27.82 -0.57 -5.18
N ASP A 211 27.16 -1.00 -6.25
CA ASP A 211 26.81 -2.41 -6.45
C ASP A 211 28.02 -3.15 -7.03
N PRO A 212 28.60 -4.12 -6.31
CA PRO A 212 29.82 -4.79 -6.75
C PRO A 212 29.58 -5.92 -7.78
N SER A 213 28.34 -6.11 -8.24
CA SER A 213 28.02 -7.12 -9.25
C SER A 213 28.63 -6.77 -10.63
N PRO A 214 28.91 -7.77 -11.50
CA PRO A 214 29.62 -7.52 -12.77
C PRO A 214 28.86 -6.65 -13.79
N ASP A 215 27.53 -6.58 -13.72
CA ASP A 215 26.67 -5.76 -14.58
C ASP A 215 25.43 -5.31 -13.78
N PRO A 216 25.59 -4.32 -12.89
CA PRO A 216 24.53 -3.89 -12.01
C PRO A 216 23.49 -3.09 -12.79
N ALA A 217 22.22 -3.40 -12.58
CA ALA A 217 21.12 -2.58 -13.13
C ALA A 217 21.17 -1.14 -12.57
N ILE A 218 21.55 -1.01 -11.30
CA ILE A 218 21.77 0.26 -10.59
C ILE A 218 23.22 0.27 -10.09
N PRO A 219 24.17 0.96 -10.77
CA PRO A 219 25.59 0.88 -10.44
C PRO A 219 25.96 1.49 -9.08
N SER A 220 25.27 2.56 -8.66
CA SER A 220 25.47 3.18 -7.36
C SER A 220 24.14 3.61 -6.75
N ILE A 221 24.11 3.63 -5.42
CA ILE A 221 22.99 4.13 -4.62
C ILE A 221 23.48 5.34 -3.82
N GLU A 222 22.86 6.49 -4.04
CA GLU A 222 23.15 7.74 -3.36
C GLU A 222 22.25 7.88 -2.12
N VAL A 223 22.85 8.02 -0.94
CA VAL A 223 22.13 8.23 0.32
C VAL A 223 22.61 9.52 0.95
N HIS A 224 21.71 10.48 1.12
CA HIS A 224 21.98 11.75 1.76
C HIS A 224 21.51 11.70 3.21
N ALA A 225 22.27 12.24 4.14
CA ALA A 225 21.96 12.21 5.55
C ALA A 225 22.04 13.60 6.18
N VAL A 226 21.11 13.89 7.08
CA VAL A 226 21.20 15.06 7.97
C VAL A 226 21.65 14.57 9.32
N ILE A 227 22.88 14.90 9.73
CA ILE A 227 23.46 14.55 11.02
C ILE A 227 23.25 15.70 11.99
N PHE A 228 22.74 15.40 13.18
CA PHE A 228 22.42 16.38 14.24
C PHE A 228 22.56 15.75 15.63
N ASN A 229 22.58 16.57 16.68
CA ASN A 229 22.59 16.09 18.07
C ASN A 229 21.28 15.33 18.39
N LYS A 230 21.38 14.15 19.01
CA LYS A 230 20.25 13.26 19.37
C LYS A 230 19.10 13.97 20.09
N ASP A 231 19.37 15.01 20.87
CA ASP A 231 18.35 15.78 21.59
C ASP A 231 17.30 16.41 20.64
N PHE A 232 17.67 16.66 19.39
CA PHE A 232 16.78 17.23 18.37
C PHE A 232 16.11 16.17 17.49
N PHE A 233 16.23 14.88 17.82
CA PHE A 233 15.64 13.81 17.01
C PHE A 233 14.13 13.94 16.85
N SER A 234 13.41 14.31 17.91
CA SER A 234 11.96 14.53 17.83
C SER A 234 11.59 15.65 16.85
N LEU A 235 12.37 16.74 16.80
CA LEU A 235 12.16 17.83 15.84
C LEU A 235 12.47 17.39 14.41
N ALA A 236 13.61 16.73 14.18
CA ALA A 236 13.97 16.23 12.86
C ALA A 236 12.97 15.18 12.35
N LYS A 237 12.48 14.31 13.24
CA LYS A 237 11.47 13.29 12.93
C LYS A 237 10.15 13.93 12.46
N GLN A 238 9.79 15.13 12.93
CA GLN A 238 8.60 15.82 12.43
C GLN A 238 8.72 16.16 10.94
N PHE A 239 9.90 16.55 10.45
CA PHE A 239 10.12 16.76 9.02
C PHE A 239 9.91 15.45 8.26
N TRP A 240 10.53 14.36 8.71
CA TRP A 240 10.36 13.03 8.12
C TRP A 240 8.89 12.61 8.06
N GLN A 241 8.18 12.74 9.18
CA GLN A 241 6.80 12.31 9.31
C GLN A 241 5.88 13.13 8.41
N HIS A 242 5.96 14.46 8.46
CA HIS A 242 4.98 15.32 7.80
C HIS A 242 5.22 15.43 6.30
N THR A 243 6.48 15.41 5.84
CA THR A 243 6.81 15.49 4.42
C THR A 243 6.78 14.11 3.73
N GLY A 244 7.11 13.03 4.44
CA GLY A 244 7.20 11.70 3.85
C GLY A 244 8.32 11.53 2.80
N LEU A 245 9.35 12.39 2.82
CA LEU A 245 10.45 12.43 1.85
C LEU A 245 11.65 11.51 2.18
N GLY A 246 11.57 10.76 3.28
CA GLY A 246 12.64 9.86 3.70
C GLY A 246 12.90 8.68 2.76
N VAL A 247 14.06 8.03 2.92
CA VAL A 247 14.36 6.78 2.19
C VAL A 247 13.35 5.68 2.50
N SER A 248 13.07 4.83 1.51
CA SER A 248 12.23 3.65 1.72
C SER A 248 13.01 2.50 2.39
N SER A 249 12.28 1.54 2.95
CA SER A 249 12.89 0.35 3.54
C SER A 249 13.59 -0.53 2.51
N ARG A 250 13.09 -0.60 1.26
CA ARG A 250 13.72 -1.33 0.16
C ARG A 250 15.01 -0.68 -0.32
N LEU A 251 15.04 0.65 -0.42
CA LEU A 251 16.27 1.39 -0.72
C LEU A 251 17.34 1.09 0.34
N ALA A 252 16.98 1.20 1.62
CA ALA A 252 17.90 0.90 2.71
C ALA A 252 18.36 -0.56 2.71
N GLU A 253 17.46 -1.52 2.45
CA GLU A 253 17.81 -2.94 2.31
C GLU A 253 18.80 -3.18 1.17
N ARG A 254 18.56 -2.61 -0.01
CA ARG A 254 19.46 -2.71 -1.16
C ARG A 254 20.84 -2.12 -0.86
N ALA A 255 20.89 -0.93 -0.26
CA ALA A 255 22.14 -0.30 0.13
C ALA A 255 22.95 -1.17 1.11
N LEU A 256 22.28 -1.76 2.11
CA LEU A 256 22.93 -2.69 3.05
C LEU A 256 23.45 -3.95 2.36
N ASP A 257 22.66 -4.56 1.47
CA ASP A 257 23.08 -5.75 0.72
C ASP A 257 24.33 -5.46 -0.15
N CYS A 258 24.40 -4.30 -0.81
CA CYS A 258 25.56 -3.88 -1.60
C CYS A 258 26.79 -3.63 -0.72
N LEU A 259 26.63 -3.02 0.46
CA LEU A 259 27.72 -2.84 1.44
C LEU A 259 28.27 -4.19 1.93
N GLU A 260 27.39 -5.11 2.32
CA GLU A 260 27.78 -6.46 2.77
C GLU A 260 28.46 -7.27 1.65
N ALA A 261 27.99 -7.14 0.40
CA ALA A 261 28.60 -7.80 -0.75
C ALA A 261 30.00 -7.24 -1.04
N SER A 262 30.17 -5.92 -0.93
CA SER A 262 31.45 -5.25 -1.15
C SER A 262 32.49 -5.67 -0.11
N GLU A 263 32.11 -5.79 1.16
CA GLU A 263 32.97 -6.30 2.24
C GLU A 263 33.45 -7.74 2.00
N LYS A 264 32.59 -8.60 1.42
CA LYS A 264 32.95 -10.00 1.10
C LYS A 264 33.97 -10.10 -0.03
N ILE A 265 33.93 -9.17 -0.99
CA ILE A 265 34.83 -9.13 -2.15
C ILE A 265 36.19 -8.53 -1.76
N SER A 266 36.22 -7.59 -0.80
CA SER A 266 37.44 -7.01 -0.26
C SER A 266 37.42 -6.99 1.28
N PRO A 267 37.75 -8.11 1.96
CA PRO A 267 37.69 -8.24 3.41
C PRO A 267 38.73 -7.42 4.20
N THR A 268 39.35 -6.40 3.59
CA THR A 268 40.44 -5.60 4.18
C THR A 268 40.11 -4.11 4.14
N ALA A 269 39.23 -3.64 5.04
CA ALA A 269 39.06 -2.19 5.28
C ALA A 269 38.46 -1.82 6.65
N LEU A 270 38.56 -2.69 7.67
CA LEU A 270 38.28 -2.32 9.08
C LEU A 270 39.44 -2.72 10.00
N SER A 271 40.69 -2.46 9.57
CA SER A 271 41.79 -2.31 10.52
C SER A 271 41.97 -0.81 10.81
N LYS A 272 41.82 -0.47 12.09
CA LYS A 272 42.07 0.87 12.63
C LYS A 272 43.43 1.37 12.13
N SER A 273 43.46 2.45 11.38
CA SER A 273 44.66 3.29 11.24
C SER A 273 44.30 4.73 11.59
N PRO A 274 45.09 5.39 12.45
CA PRO A 274 44.79 6.72 12.95
C PRO A 274 44.94 7.76 11.84
N SER A 275 44.05 8.75 11.90
CA SER A 275 44.01 9.95 11.09
C SER A 275 45.39 10.64 11.00
N SER A 276 45.86 10.90 9.79
CA SER A 276 46.84 11.96 9.56
C SER A 276 46.09 13.20 9.06
N LEU A 277 45.97 14.17 9.96
CA LEU A 277 45.59 15.54 9.67
C LEU A 277 46.62 16.15 8.72
N SER A 278 46.26 16.39 7.45
CA SER A 278 47.04 17.29 6.60
C SER A 278 46.62 18.73 6.89
N LYS A 279 47.51 19.44 7.58
CA LYS A 279 47.46 20.88 7.78
C LYS A 279 47.52 21.59 6.42
N SER A 280 46.63 22.55 6.22
CA SER A 280 46.69 23.55 5.15
C SER A 280 47.98 24.38 5.26
N PRO A 281 48.62 24.74 4.13
CA PRO A 281 49.44 25.94 4.07
C PRO A 281 48.78 27.01 3.20
N THR A 282 48.85 28.23 3.72
CA THR A 282 48.39 29.49 3.15
C THR A 282 49.20 29.93 1.92
N LEU A 283 48.46 30.60 1.02
CA LEU A 283 48.81 31.38 -0.18
C LEU A 283 50.22 31.95 -0.35
N THR A 284 50.73 31.94 -1.60
CA THR A 284 51.19 33.14 -2.34
C THR A 284 51.52 32.80 -3.81
N SER A 285 51.13 33.70 -4.74
CA SER A 285 51.63 33.93 -6.13
C SER A 285 50.62 33.72 -7.30
N PRO A 286 50.63 34.56 -8.36
CA PRO A 286 49.46 34.91 -9.19
C PRO A 286 49.29 34.07 -10.48
N PRO A 287 48.12 34.14 -11.17
CA PRO A 287 47.79 33.24 -12.27
C PRO A 287 48.40 33.74 -13.60
N THR A 288 49.12 32.84 -14.28
CA THR A 288 49.56 33.06 -15.66
C THR A 288 48.58 32.36 -16.59
N PHE A 289 47.84 33.16 -17.37
CA PHE A 289 47.04 32.72 -18.50
C PHE A 289 47.97 32.12 -19.57
N LEU A 290 47.72 30.87 -19.99
CA LEU A 290 48.18 30.39 -21.29
C LEU A 290 47.06 29.68 -22.04
N ARG A 291 46.82 30.25 -23.22
CA ARG A 291 45.80 29.94 -24.21
C ARG A 291 46.51 29.22 -25.35
N THR A 292 46.18 27.95 -25.58
CA THR A 292 46.47 27.21 -26.83
C THR A 292 45.36 26.16 -26.95
N GLY A 293 44.45 26.13 -27.93
CA GLY A 293 44.62 26.44 -29.34
C GLY A 293 44.94 25.15 -30.09
N SER A 294 43.93 24.33 -30.42
CA SER A 294 44.03 23.40 -31.55
C SER A 294 42.66 23.14 -32.17
N ARG A 295 42.58 23.49 -33.46
CA ARG A 295 41.47 23.30 -34.40
C ARG A 295 41.61 21.95 -35.10
N ASN A 296 40.47 21.46 -35.61
CA ASN A 296 40.22 20.58 -36.77
C ASN A 296 39.45 19.31 -36.35
N ARG A 297 38.44 18.83 -37.09
CA ARG A 297 37.99 19.14 -38.46
C ARG A 297 36.55 18.63 -38.62
N TYR A 298 35.76 19.36 -39.40
CA TYR A 298 34.45 18.95 -39.91
C TYR A 298 34.56 17.66 -40.74
N ASN A 299 33.59 16.76 -40.61
CA ASN A 299 33.18 15.91 -41.71
C ASN A 299 31.65 15.88 -41.78
N SER A 300 31.14 16.50 -42.83
CA SER A 300 29.73 16.56 -43.21
C SER A 300 29.36 15.31 -43.99
N ASN A 301 28.28 14.63 -43.60
CA ASN A 301 27.53 13.80 -44.52
C ASN A 301 26.03 14.06 -44.34
N LYS A 302 25.43 14.65 -45.38
CA LYS A 302 23.98 14.75 -45.58
C LYS A 302 23.44 13.37 -45.95
N SER A 303 22.45 12.87 -45.23
CA SER A 303 21.52 11.86 -45.76
C SER A 303 20.26 11.75 -44.91
N LYS A 304 19.17 12.23 -45.52
CA LYS A 304 17.77 11.76 -45.48
C LYS A 304 17.04 11.68 -44.13
N PHE A 305 16.07 12.59 -44.05
CA PHE A 305 14.86 12.57 -43.24
C PHE A 305 14.28 11.14 -43.08
N SER A 306 14.19 10.69 -41.82
CA SER A 306 13.26 9.67 -41.36
C SER A 306 12.70 10.20 -40.04
N GLN A 307 11.40 10.52 -40.07
CA GLN A 307 10.60 10.80 -38.89
C GLN A 307 10.57 9.53 -38.02
N THR A 308 11.05 9.63 -36.78
CA THR A 308 10.53 9.01 -35.54
C THR A 308 11.58 9.23 -34.45
N SER A 309 11.43 10.30 -33.68
CA SER A 309 12.07 10.45 -32.38
C SER A 309 11.00 10.93 -31.41
N GLN A 310 10.67 10.07 -30.46
CA GLN A 310 9.88 10.40 -29.28
C GLN A 310 10.47 11.64 -28.58
N PRO A 311 9.64 12.54 -28.01
CA PRO A 311 10.16 13.55 -27.10
C PRO A 311 10.64 12.87 -25.81
N PRO A 312 11.71 13.36 -25.17
CA PRO A 312 12.05 12.96 -23.82
C PRO A 312 10.92 13.36 -22.86
N THR A 313 10.68 12.53 -21.85
CA THR A 313 9.80 12.83 -20.72
C THR A 313 10.14 14.23 -20.16
N PRO A 314 9.19 15.17 -20.05
CA PRO A 314 9.52 16.52 -19.59
C PRO A 314 9.78 16.51 -18.08
N GLY A 315 10.99 16.91 -17.67
CA GLY A 315 11.24 17.42 -16.32
C GLY A 315 11.79 16.43 -15.29
N GLY A 316 13.08 16.17 -15.37
CA GLY A 316 13.87 15.54 -14.31
C GLY A 316 15.13 14.92 -14.88
N SER A 317 16.31 15.47 -14.58
CA SER A 317 17.53 14.68 -14.72
C SER A 317 17.35 13.40 -13.92
N ASP A 318 17.61 12.22 -14.51
CA ASP A 318 17.57 10.92 -13.83
C ASP A 318 18.38 10.96 -12.52
N LEU A 319 17.75 11.36 -11.42
CA LEU A 319 18.32 11.46 -10.07
C LEU A 319 17.32 10.80 -9.11
N VAL A 320 16.97 9.56 -9.44
CA VAL A 320 16.65 8.60 -8.39
C VAL A 320 17.92 8.45 -7.54
N ALA A 321 17.81 7.95 -6.31
CA ALA A 321 18.93 7.59 -5.43
C ALA A 321 19.92 6.56 -6.03
N GLY A 322 20.02 6.44 -7.35
CA GLY A 322 20.89 5.66 -8.21
C GLY A 322 20.45 5.88 -9.67
N LYS A 323 21.35 5.72 -10.65
CA LYS A 323 20.99 5.77 -12.08
C LYS A 323 20.90 4.36 -12.64
N LEU A 324 19.99 4.10 -13.58
CA LEU A 324 20.05 2.85 -14.35
C LEU A 324 21.31 2.83 -15.21
N SER A 325 21.93 1.66 -15.36
CA SER A 325 23.07 1.51 -16.26
C SER A 325 22.63 1.68 -17.72
N ASN A 326 23.53 2.13 -18.59
CA ASN A 326 23.24 2.25 -20.04
C ASN A 326 22.82 0.90 -20.65
N ASN A 327 23.33 -0.22 -20.12
CA ASN A 327 22.93 -1.56 -20.54
C ASN A 327 21.51 -1.87 -20.10
N ALA A 328 21.13 -1.53 -18.86
CA ALA A 328 19.78 -1.71 -18.35
C ALA A 328 18.75 -0.86 -19.12
N LEU A 329 19.12 0.38 -19.48
CA LEU A 329 18.29 1.25 -20.32
C LEU A 329 18.08 0.65 -21.72
N LYS A 330 19.17 0.19 -22.37
CA LYS A 330 19.07 -0.49 -23.67
C LYS A 330 18.24 -1.77 -23.60
N GLN A 331 18.39 -2.55 -22.55
CA GLN A 331 17.59 -3.77 -22.35
C GLN A 331 16.10 -3.44 -22.19
N ALA A 332 15.78 -2.39 -21.43
CA ALA A 332 14.39 -1.93 -21.29
C ALA A 332 13.80 -1.44 -22.64
N ASP A 333 14.61 -0.80 -23.49
CA ASP A 333 14.21 -0.37 -24.83
C ASP A 333 14.11 -1.53 -25.85
N GLU A 334 14.95 -2.57 -25.72
CA GLU A 334 14.93 -3.76 -26.57
C GLU A 334 13.75 -4.68 -26.21
N ASP A 335 13.47 -4.88 -24.92
CA ASP A 335 12.29 -5.61 -24.43
C ASP A 335 10.98 -4.91 -24.88
N ASN A 336 11.02 -3.59 -25.10
CA ASN A 336 9.90 -2.78 -25.61
C ASN A 336 9.62 -3.00 -27.13
N ASN A 337 10.56 -3.59 -27.88
CA ASN A 337 10.48 -3.78 -29.34
C ASN A 337 10.29 -5.24 -29.79
N GLN A 338 10.40 -6.23 -28.90
CA GLN A 338 10.14 -7.63 -29.25
C GLN A 338 8.67 -7.97 -29.06
N ASP A 339 8.00 -8.36 -30.16
CA ASP A 339 6.75 -9.12 -30.09
C ASP A 339 6.96 -10.29 -29.12
N ILE A 340 6.20 -10.25 -28.02
CA ILE A 340 6.19 -11.20 -26.91
C ILE A 340 5.79 -12.58 -27.46
N PHE A 341 6.76 -13.32 -28.00
CA PHE A 341 6.58 -14.71 -28.35
C PHE A 341 6.26 -15.48 -27.06
N ASP A 342 5.05 -16.07 -27.04
CA ASP A 342 4.38 -16.75 -25.93
C ASP A 342 3.73 -15.85 -24.85
N LYS A 343 2.94 -14.85 -25.28
CA LYS A 343 1.98 -14.11 -24.44
C LYS A 343 1.21 -15.01 -23.47
N ASP A 344 0.67 -16.14 -23.92
CA ASP A 344 -0.16 -17.02 -23.07
C ASP A 344 0.64 -17.74 -21.98
N HIS A 345 1.91 -18.06 -22.21
CA HIS A 345 2.75 -18.75 -21.23
C HIS A 345 3.42 -17.77 -20.25
N ALA A 346 3.73 -16.55 -20.69
CA ALA A 346 4.22 -15.47 -19.83
C ALA A 346 3.10 -14.96 -18.92
N VAL A 347 1.92 -14.66 -19.47
CA VAL A 347 0.72 -14.24 -18.73
C VAL A 347 0.28 -15.32 -17.74
N TYR A 348 0.24 -16.60 -18.14
CA TYR A 348 -0.13 -17.69 -17.23
C TYR A 348 0.88 -17.91 -16.08
N VAL A 349 2.17 -17.66 -16.30
CA VAL A 349 3.19 -17.76 -15.23
C VAL A 349 3.19 -16.52 -14.35
N GLU A 350 2.89 -15.35 -14.90
CA GLU A 350 2.85 -14.08 -14.18
C GLU A 350 1.57 -13.93 -13.34
N GLU A 351 0.40 -14.24 -13.90
CA GLU A 351 -0.90 -14.25 -13.22
C GLU A 351 -0.98 -15.31 -12.11
N ARG A 352 -0.26 -16.43 -12.26
CA ARG A 352 -0.35 -17.56 -11.32
C ARG A 352 0.80 -17.64 -10.33
N TYR A 353 1.96 -17.02 -10.62
CA TYR A 353 3.20 -17.16 -9.83
C TYR A 353 4.04 -15.89 -9.65
N GLY A 354 3.64 -14.73 -10.18
CA GLY A 354 4.12 -13.40 -9.77
C GLY A 354 5.63 -13.15 -9.91
N ARG A 355 6.18 -13.15 -11.13
CA ARG A 355 7.57 -12.68 -11.34
C ARG A 355 7.68 -11.20 -10.96
N ASN A 356 8.60 -10.87 -10.06
CA ASN A 356 9.12 -9.49 -9.99
C ASN A 356 9.87 -9.20 -11.30
N LEU A 357 9.45 -8.14 -12.00
CA LEU A 357 10.17 -7.59 -13.14
C LEU A 357 11.62 -7.25 -12.73
N PRO A 358 12.59 -7.35 -13.64
CA PRO A 358 13.95 -6.90 -13.36
C PRO A 358 13.97 -5.40 -13.04
N LEU A 359 14.99 -4.94 -12.30
CA LEU A 359 15.14 -3.52 -11.94
C LEU A 359 15.17 -2.59 -13.16
N ALA A 360 15.69 -3.08 -14.29
CA ALA A 360 15.68 -2.40 -15.57
C ALA A 360 14.26 -2.02 -16.05
N SER A 361 13.22 -2.74 -15.62
CA SER A 361 11.82 -2.45 -15.97
C SER A 361 11.17 -1.36 -15.11
N ALA A 362 11.88 -0.78 -14.15
CA ALA A 362 11.30 0.24 -13.27
C ALA A 362 10.75 1.49 -14.02
N PRO A 363 11.36 2.01 -15.09
CA PRO A 363 10.78 3.09 -15.88
C PRO A 363 9.45 2.69 -16.54
N LEU A 364 9.37 1.46 -17.06
CA LEU A 364 8.13 0.91 -17.62
C LEU A 364 7.05 0.77 -16.54
N ALA A 365 7.44 0.31 -15.34
CA ALA A 365 6.53 0.23 -14.19
C ALA A 365 5.99 1.61 -13.79
N LYS A 366 6.85 2.63 -13.73
CA LYS A 366 6.44 4.02 -13.48
C LYS A 366 5.50 4.56 -14.56
N ARG A 367 5.77 4.29 -15.84
CA ARG A 367 4.88 4.67 -16.95
C ARG A 367 3.51 4.00 -16.85
N ALA A 368 3.48 2.68 -16.59
CA ALA A 368 2.25 1.92 -16.38
C ALA A 368 1.43 2.47 -15.21
N LEU A 369 2.09 2.82 -14.09
CA LEU A 369 1.45 3.45 -12.94
C LEU A 369 0.80 4.78 -13.32
N LYS A 370 1.53 5.68 -13.98
CA LYS A 370 1.01 6.98 -14.42
C LYS A 370 -0.21 6.82 -15.33
N ARG A 371 -0.14 5.91 -16.31
CA ARG A 371 -1.26 5.60 -17.22
C ARG A 371 -2.49 5.05 -16.50
N ARG A 372 -2.29 4.15 -15.52
CA ARG A 372 -3.38 3.61 -14.69
C ARG A 372 -4.05 4.71 -13.86
N ILE A 373 -3.25 5.61 -13.26
CA ILE A 373 -3.73 6.75 -12.46
C ILE A 373 -4.44 7.77 -13.33
N ALA A 374 -3.94 8.00 -14.55
CA ALA A 374 -4.57 8.85 -15.55
C ALA A 374 -5.84 8.23 -16.14
N GLY A 375 -6.21 6.98 -15.82
CA GLY A 375 -7.38 6.32 -16.40
C GLY A 375 -7.23 5.95 -17.88
N VAL A 376 -6.00 5.79 -18.37
CA VAL A 376 -5.66 5.46 -19.76
C VAL A 376 -5.54 3.93 -19.96
N VAL A 377 -5.32 3.15 -18.90
CA VAL A 377 -5.23 1.68 -18.96
C VAL A 377 -6.02 1.05 -17.82
N ILE A 378 -7.05 0.28 -18.17
CA ILE A 378 -7.92 -0.42 -17.21
C ILE A 378 -7.93 -1.95 -17.44
N ASP A 379 -7.48 -2.42 -18.60
CA ASP A 379 -7.37 -3.86 -18.86
C ASP A 379 -6.05 -4.42 -18.27
N PRO A 380 -6.10 -5.36 -17.31
CA PRO A 380 -4.91 -6.02 -16.75
C PRO A 380 -4.13 -6.87 -17.77
N HIS A 381 -4.70 -7.17 -18.94
CA HIS A 381 -4.11 -8.01 -19.98
C HIS A 381 -3.48 -7.21 -21.15
N VAL A 382 -3.65 -5.89 -21.19
CA VAL A 382 -2.94 -5.02 -22.13
C VAL A 382 -1.67 -4.54 -21.44
N ASP A 383 -0.52 -4.66 -22.12
CA ASP A 383 0.75 -4.19 -21.59
C ASP A 383 0.66 -2.67 -21.37
N ALA A 384 0.36 -2.26 -20.14
CA ALA A 384 0.11 -0.87 -19.77
C ALA A 384 1.31 0.04 -20.10
N ALA A 385 2.49 -0.57 -20.25
CA ALA A 385 3.67 0.14 -20.66
C ALA A 385 3.70 0.43 -22.17
N VAL A 386 3.07 -0.36 -23.05
CA VAL A 386 3.30 -0.29 -24.51
C VAL A 386 2.00 0.00 -25.27
N GLY A 387 1.96 1.10 -26.03
CA GLY A 387 0.79 1.47 -26.85
C GLY A 387 0.58 2.98 -26.99
N PRO A 388 -0.27 3.42 -27.95
CA PRO A 388 -0.66 4.82 -28.10
C PRO A 388 -1.47 5.28 -26.87
N THR A 389 -1.34 6.54 -26.49
CA THR A 389 -2.18 7.14 -25.44
C THR A 389 -3.64 7.09 -25.89
N ILE A 390 -4.47 6.36 -25.13
CA ILE A 390 -5.92 6.27 -25.31
C ILE A 390 -6.57 7.44 -24.54
N GLU A 391 -7.76 7.86 -24.96
CA GLU A 391 -8.56 8.84 -24.23
C GLU A 391 -8.80 8.37 -22.78
N SER A 392 -8.51 9.26 -21.83
CA SER A 392 -8.62 8.98 -20.40
C SER A 392 -10.09 8.82 -19.98
N GLU A 393 -10.39 7.78 -19.20
CA GLU A 393 -11.68 7.66 -18.52
C GLU A 393 -11.88 8.71 -17.41
N ARG A 394 -10.83 9.48 -17.08
CA ARG A 394 -10.89 10.62 -16.17
C ARG A 394 -11.20 11.95 -16.86
N GLY A 395 -11.39 11.94 -18.18
CA GLY A 395 -11.77 13.12 -18.97
C GLY A 395 -10.66 14.15 -19.10
N ALA A 396 -11.04 15.36 -19.54
CA ALA A 396 -10.19 16.56 -19.56
C ALA A 396 -8.88 16.46 -20.34
N GLY A 397 -8.79 15.57 -21.34
CA GLY A 397 -7.55 15.35 -22.09
C GLY A 397 -6.39 14.84 -21.23
N LEU A 398 -6.68 14.29 -20.04
CA LEU A 398 -5.67 13.82 -19.08
C LEU A 398 -4.79 12.72 -19.69
N THR A 399 -3.48 12.85 -19.53
CA THR A 399 -2.49 11.87 -20.00
C THR A 399 -1.55 11.43 -18.88
N GLU A 400 -0.67 10.47 -19.15
CA GLU A 400 0.39 10.10 -18.20
C GLU A 400 1.38 11.23 -17.88
N ASP A 401 1.50 12.25 -18.75
CA ASP A 401 2.41 13.37 -18.56
C ASP A 401 1.90 14.39 -17.54
N ASP A 402 0.62 14.31 -17.19
CA ASP A 402 -0.04 15.11 -16.15
C ASP A 402 0.03 14.46 -14.77
N VAL A 403 0.73 13.32 -14.65
CA VAL A 403 0.86 12.53 -13.42
C VAL A 403 2.31 12.48 -12.95
N TRP A 404 2.53 12.89 -11.70
CA TRP A 404 3.81 12.75 -11.00
C TRP A 404 3.71 11.72 -9.89
N LEU A 405 4.71 10.84 -9.79
CA LEU A 405 4.79 9.83 -8.75
C LEU A 405 5.70 10.29 -7.62
N THR A 406 5.31 10.02 -6.38
CA THR A 406 6.09 10.38 -5.18
C THR A 406 6.27 9.17 -4.27
N SER A 407 7.23 9.25 -3.34
CA SER A 407 7.53 8.15 -2.41
C SER A 407 6.39 7.84 -1.44
N THR A 408 5.53 8.82 -1.13
CA THR A 408 4.39 8.69 -0.22
C THR A 408 3.28 9.68 -0.56
N GLY A 409 2.04 9.42 -0.15
CA GLY A 409 0.95 10.41 -0.28
C GLY A 409 1.26 11.77 0.39
N MET A 410 1.95 11.77 1.53
CA MET A 410 2.36 13.03 2.17
C MET A 410 3.42 13.79 1.35
N ALA A 411 4.29 13.08 0.63
CA ALA A 411 5.21 13.72 -0.30
C ALA A 411 4.47 14.38 -1.45
N ALA A 412 3.37 13.78 -1.95
CA ALA A 412 2.51 14.41 -2.96
C ALA A 412 1.84 15.70 -2.42
N ILE A 413 1.25 15.65 -1.23
CA ILE A 413 0.64 16.82 -0.57
C ILE A 413 1.67 17.92 -0.35
N TRP A 414 2.82 17.58 0.23
CA TRP A 414 3.85 18.54 0.56
C TRP A 414 4.47 19.18 -0.69
N LEU A 415 4.74 18.39 -1.74
CA LEU A 415 5.23 18.91 -3.03
C LEU A 415 4.20 19.81 -3.71
N THR A 416 2.93 19.43 -3.70
CA THR A 416 1.85 20.27 -4.23
C THR A 416 1.79 21.60 -3.50
N HIS A 417 1.94 21.59 -2.18
CA HIS A 417 2.01 22.81 -1.38
C HIS A 417 3.24 23.66 -1.73
N GLN A 418 4.42 23.05 -1.94
CA GLN A 418 5.60 23.80 -2.40
C GLN A 418 5.37 24.41 -3.80
N ALA A 419 4.76 23.65 -4.73
CA ALA A 419 4.43 24.13 -6.06
C ALA A 419 3.51 25.35 -5.98
N ALA A 420 2.42 25.25 -5.21
CA ALA A 420 1.49 26.37 -4.99
C ALA A 420 2.21 27.61 -4.43
N MET A 421 3.07 27.47 -3.42
CA MET A 421 3.83 28.61 -2.87
C MET A 421 4.75 29.23 -3.92
N THR A 422 5.45 28.41 -4.71
CA THR A 422 6.32 28.95 -5.77
C THR A 422 5.55 29.60 -6.91
N TRP A 423 4.37 29.07 -7.23
CA TRP A 423 3.43 29.65 -8.19
C TRP A 423 2.95 31.03 -7.76
N LYS A 424 2.56 31.19 -6.48
CA LYS A 424 2.11 32.48 -5.95
C LYS A 424 3.28 33.46 -5.70
N GLY A 425 4.47 32.95 -5.37
CA GLY A 425 5.67 33.74 -5.18
C GLY A 425 5.66 34.58 -3.89
N ALA A 426 6.18 35.81 -3.95
CA ALA A 426 6.34 36.68 -2.77
C ALA A 426 5.01 37.09 -2.11
N GLU A 427 3.91 37.00 -2.85
CA GLU A 427 2.54 37.31 -2.39
C GLU A 427 1.81 36.06 -1.86
N THR A 428 2.56 35.05 -1.41
CA THR A 428 1.99 33.82 -0.86
C THR A 428 1.09 34.14 0.33
N GLY A 429 -0.20 33.86 0.18
CA GLY A 429 -1.20 33.89 1.24
C GLY A 429 -1.19 32.64 2.11
N LYS A 430 -2.08 32.58 3.10
CA LYS A 430 -2.30 31.35 3.87
C LYS A 430 -3.05 30.31 3.03
N SER A 431 -2.76 29.03 3.29
CA SER A 431 -3.58 27.92 2.80
C SER A 431 -4.81 27.75 3.69
N VAL A 432 -5.85 27.13 3.14
CA VAL A 432 -7.04 26.72 3.89
C VAL A 432 -7.05 25.20 3.94
N CYS A 433 -7.19 24.65 5.15
CA CYS A 433 -7.47 23.25 5.38
C CYS A 433 -8.97 23.09 5.58
N PHE A 434 -9.68 22.63 4.55
CA PHE A 434 -11.14 22.56 4.54
C PHE A 434 -11.62 21.13 4.85
N GLY A 435 -12.46 21.01 5.88
CA GLY A 435 -12.79 19.75 6.53
C GLY A 435 -11.75 19.32 7.55
N PHE A 436 -11.88 18.09 8.03
CA PHE A 436 -10.97 17.47 8.99
C PHE A 436 -10.10 16.42 8.27
N PRO A 437 -9.18 16.81 7.36
CA PRO A 437 -8.35 15.85 6.64
C PRO A 437 -7.33 15.20 7.57
N TYR A 438 -6.61 14.23 7.03
CA TYR A 438 -5.51 13.55 7.67
C TYR A 438 -4.57 14.53 8.40
N THR A 439 -4.32 14.28 9.68
CA THR A 439 -3.71 15.21 10.64
C THR A 439 -2.42 15.87 10.13
N ASP A 440 -1.58 15.13 9.39
CA ASP A 440 -0.31 15.66 8.90
C ASP A 440 -0.47 16.68 7.77
N THR A 441 -1.59 16.68 7.02
CA THR A 441 -1.88 17.70 5.99
C THR A 441 -1.98 19.08 6.61
N LEU A 442 -2.76 19.24 7.68
CA LEU A 442 -2.84 20.49 8.43
C LEU A 442 -1.46 20.94 8.93
N LYS A 443 -0.65 20.01 9.44
CA LYS A 443 0.71 20.34 9.91
C LYS A 443 1.64 20.76 8.77
N VAL A 444 1.45 20.26 7.54
CA VAL A 444 2.18 20.75 6.37
C VAL A 444 1.81 22.20 6.08
N LEU A 445 0.52 22.52 6.04
CA LEU A 445 0.06 23.88 5.73
C LEU A 445 0.44 24.89 6.83
N GLN A 446 0.55 24.45 8.09
CA GLN A 446 0.95 25.31 9.22
C GLN A 446 2.46 25.59 9.27
N LYS A 447 3.30 24.62 8.88
CA LYS A 447 4.75 24.68 9.11
C LYS A 447 5.53 25.26 7.95
N TRP A 448 5.03 25.11 6.73
CA TRP A 448 5.67 25.63 5.53
C TRP A 448 4.82 26.78 4.99
N GLY A 449 5.43 27.94 4.75
CA GLY A 449 4.71 29.13 4.29
C GLY A 449 4.08 29.97 5.43
N PRO A 450 3.12 30.85 5.10
CA PRO A 450 2.52 31.82 6.04
C PRO A 450 1.59 31.22 7.10
N GLY A 451 1.37 29.91 7.09
CA GLY A 451 0.43 29.19 7.96
C GLY A 451 -0.88 28.85 7.26
N ALA A 452 -1.85 28.40 8.06
CA ALA A 452 -3.12 27.88 7.55
C ALA A 452 -4.35 28.37 8.33
N HIS A 453 -5.45 28.59 7.62
CA HIS A 453 -6.80 28.62 8.21
C HIS A 453 -7.33 27.20 8.30
N PHE A 454 -7.89 26.84 9.45
CA PHE A 454 -8.46 25.51 9.66
C PHE A 454 -9.98 25.60 9.79
N MET A 455 -10.66 24.96 8.85
CA MET A 455 -12.12 24.88 8.74
C MET A 455 -12.53 23.43 8.96
N GLY A 456 -12.38 22.98 10.20
CA GLY A 456 -12.43 21.57 10.56
C GLY A 456 -13.80 20.91 10.43
N ARG A 457 -14.90 21.67 10.30
CA ARG A 457 -16.25 21.08 10.18
C ARG A 457 -16.56 20.68 8.75
N GLY A 458 -16.00 21.40 7.78
CA GLY A 458 -16.14 21.18 6.35
C GLY A 458 -17.59 21.23 5.89
N ASP A 459 -18.40 22.10 6.49
CA ASP A 459 -19.83 22.28 6.21
C ASP A 459 -20.11 23.67 5.60
N ASP A 460 -21.39 23.99 5.39
CA ASP A 460 -21.81 25.25 4.75
C ASP A 460 -21.39 26.49 5.56
N ALA A 461 -21.34 26.39 6.90
CA ALA A 461 -20.88 27.49 7.74
C ALA A 461 -19.38 27.76 7.54
N ASP A 462 -18.58 26.70 7.36
CA ASP A 462 -17.18 26.84 6.98
C ASP A 462 -17.01 27.42 5.56
N LEU A 463 -17.92 27.15 4.62
CA LEU A 463 -17.92 27.79 3.28
C LEU A 463 -18.24 29.28 3.35
N GLU A 464 -19.20 29.68 4.17
CA GLU A 464 -19.51 31.10 4.42
C GLU A 464 -18.30 31.82 5.03
N HIS A 465 -17.64 31.19 6.00
CA HIS A 465 -16.45 31.73 6.64
C HIS A 465 -15.25 31.82 5.68
N LEU A 466 -15.11 30.84 4.77
CA LEU A 466 -14.12 30.87 3.71
C LEU A 466 -14.31 32.08 2.79
N GLU A 467 -15.55 32.34 2.36
CA GLU A 467 -15.85 33.51 1.54
C GLU A 467 -15.53 34.82 2.28
N GLU A 468 -15.87 34.91 3.57
CA GLU A 468 -15.56 36.08 4.39
C GLU A 468 -14.05 36.35 4.44
N ILE A 469 -13.23 35.32 4.69
CA ILE A 469 -11.77 35.44 4.73
C ILE A 469 -11.22 35.81 3.35
N ALA A 470 -11.63 35.09 2.31
CA ALA A 470 -11.15 35.31 0.94
C ALA A 470 -11.45 36.72 0.42
N SER A 471 -12.50 37.36 0.94
CA SER A 471 -12.82 38.76 0.63
C SER A 471 -11.88 39.80 1.28
N LYS A 472 -11.13 39.40 2.31
CA LYS A 472 -10.28 40.29 3.12
C LYS A 472 -8.78 40.07 2.88
N GLU A 473 -8.38 38.84 2.58
CA GLU A 473 -6.99 38.49 2.35
C GLU A 473 -6.82 37.52 1.17
N GLN A 474 -5.64 37.56 0.56
CA GLN A 474 -5.28 36.64 -0.51
C GLN A 474 -5.05 35.25 0.07
N LEU A 475 -5.77 34.25 -0.45
CA LEU A 475 -5.54 32.85 -0.13
C LEU A 475 -4.59 32.21 -1.15
N LEU A 476 -3.83 31.22 -0.68
CA LEU A 476 -2.95 30.41 -1.54
C LEU A 476 -3.76 29.31 -2.24
N ALA A 477 -4.32 28.41 -1.44
CA ALA A 477 -5.04 27.24 -1.91
C ALA A 477 -5.96 26.69 -0.80
N VAL A 478 -7.06 26.07 -1.19
CA VAL A 478 -7.88 25.19 -0.37
C VAL A 478 -7.39 23.75 -0.55
N PHE A 479 -7.06 23.09 0.55
CA PHE A 479 -6.78 21.66 0.61
C PHE A 479 -7.95 20.96 1.31
N CYS A 480 -8.53 19.97 0.66
CA CYS A 480 -9.59 19.12 1.24
C CYS A 480 -9.45 17.66 0.82
N GLU A 481 -10.11 16.77 1.54
CA GLU A 481 -10.29 15.37 1.16
C GLU A 481 -11.70 15.15 0.59
N PHE A 482 -11.83 14.22 -0.36
CA PHE A 482 -13.14 13.82 -0.89
C PHE A 482 -13.30 12.29 -0.92
N PRO A 483 -14.07 11.69 0.00
CA PRO A 483 -14.60 12.26 1.25
C PRO A 483 -13.50 12.34 2.34
N GLY A 484 -13.72 13.17 3.37
CA GLY A 484 -12.75 13.39 4.46
C GLY A 484 -12.71 12.30 5.52
N ASN A 485 -11.52 11.86 5.95
CA ASN A 485 -11.34 10.86 6.99
C ASN A 485 -11.22 11.49 8.40
N PRO A 486 -12.04 11.10 9.41
CA PRO A 486 -12.78 9.83 9.48
C PRO A 486 -14.30 9.93 9.26
N LEU A 487 -14.88 11.13 9.21
CA LEU A 487 -16.33 11.34 9.21
C LEU A 487 -16.98 11.17 7.84
N LEU A 488 -16.17 11.05 6.79
CA LEU A 488 -16.58 10.81 5.40
C LEU A 488 -17.53 11.86 4.84
N LYS A 489 -17.40 13.09 5.34
CA LYS A 489 -18.05 14.28 4.75
C LYS A 489 -17.38 14.63 3.43
N SER A 490 -18.19 15.01 2.46
CA SER A 490 -17.79 15.45 1.14
C SER A 490 -18.08 16.95 1.01
N PRO A 491 -17.07 17.80 0.82
CA PRO A 491 -17.29 19.23 0.64
C PRO A 491 -18.06 19.51 -0.65
N ASP A 492 -18.80 20.62 -0.69
CA ASP A 492 -19.39 21.12 -1.93
C ASP A 492 -18.27 21.69 -2.83
N LEU A 493 -17.73 20.83 -3.70
CA LEU A 493 -16.66 21.19 -4.62
C LEU A 493 -17.11 22.23 -5.65
N ALA A 494 -18.39 22.28 -6.01
CA ALA A 494 -18.89 23.28 -6.96
C ALA A 494 -18.84 24.67 -6.32
N ARG A 495 -19.30 24.78 -5.07
CA ARG A 495 -19.20 26.02 -4.32
C ARG A 495 -17.75 26.43 -4.06
N LEU A 496 -16.87 25.48 -3.73
CA LEU A 496 -15.44 25.78 -3.60
C LEU A 496 -14.84 26.31 -4.91
N ARG A 497 -15.19 25.72 -6.07
CA ARG A 497 -14.74 26.18 -7.38
C ARG A 497 -15.18 27.61 -7.68
N GLU A 498 -16.44 27.95 -7.41
CA GLU A 498 -16.95 29.32 -7.56
C GLU A 498 -16.15 30.33 -6.71
N LEU A 499 -15.83 29.97 -5.46
CA LEU A 499 -15.04 30.83 -4.57
C LEU A 499 -13.59 30.95 -5.06
N ALA A 500 -13.01 29.85 -5.50
CA ALA A 500 -11.65 29.80 -6.04
C ALA A 500 -11.49 30.70 -7.27
N ASP A 501 -12.47 30.65 -8.20
CA ASP A 501 -12.50 31.50 -9.39
C ASP A 501 -12.70 32.98 -9.04
N LYS A 502 -13.53 33.27 -8.03
CA LYS A 502 -13.82 34.64 -7.58
C LYS A 502 -12.63 35.30 -6.89
N TYR A 503 -11.86 34.55 -6.09
CA TYR A 503 -10.80 35.09 -5.23
C TYR A 503 -9.37 34.67 -5.63
N GLY A 504 -9.22 33.87 -6.68
CA GLY A 504 -7.93 33.54 -7.28
C GLY A 504 -7.02 32.67 -6.41
N PHE A 505 -7.58 31.61 -5.81
CA PHE A 505 -6.84 30.57 -5.07
C PHE A 505 -7.02 29.19 -5.72
N LEU A 506 -6.11 28.25 -5.42
CA LEU A 506 -6.16 26.89 -5.99
C LEU A 506 -7.05 25.94 -5.18
N ILE A 507 -7.57 24.91 -5.81
CA ILE A 507 -8.22 23.77 -5.16
C ILE A 507 -7.34 22.52 -5.30
N VAL A 508 -6.91 21.99 -4.15
CA VAL A 508 -6.18 20.74 -4.05
C VAL A 508 -7.04 19.70 -3.33
N VAL A 509 -7.36 18.60 -4.01
CA VAL A 509 -8.22 17.56 -3.46
C VAL A 509 -7.46 16.25 -3.29
N ASP A 510 -7.47 15.71 -2.07
CA ASP A 510 -7.02 14.35 -1.79
C ASP A 510 -8.17 13.35 -2.00
N GLU A 511 -8.06 12.52 -3.05
CA GLU A 511 -9.07 11.53 -3.43
C GLU A 511 -8.82 10.12 -2.86
N THR A 512 -7.84 9.97 -1.96
CA THR A 512 -7.36 8.67 -1.46
C THR A 512 -8.50 7.76 -0.96
N ILE A 513 -9.47 8.33 -0.24
CA ILE A 513 -10.59 7.58 0.33
C ILE A 513 -11.67 7.32 -0.73
N GLY A 514 -11.94 8.33 -1.56
CA GLY A 514 -12.96 8.25 -2.60
C GLY A 514 -12.63 7.20 -3.63
N SER A 515 -11.35 7.09 -4.02
CA SER A 515 -10.85 6.35 -5.18
C SER A 515 -11.39 6.91 -6.50
N PHE A 516 -10.49 7.15 -7.46
CA PHE A 516 -10.87 7.60 -8.81
C PHE A 516 -11.76 6.59 -9.56
N MET A 517 -11.93 5.36 -9.06
CA MET A 517 -12.92 4.41 -9.58
C MET A 517 -14.37 4.75 -9.18
N ASN A 518 -14.57 5.49 -8.09
CA ASN A 518 -15.90 5.79 -7.56
C ASN A 518 -16.33 7.22 -7.83
N ILE A 519 -15.38 8.16 -7.88
CA ILE A 519 -15.64 9.58 -7.98
C ILE A 519 -14.89 10.22 -9.13
N ASP A 520 -15.44 11.31 -9.64
CA ASP A 520 -14.82 12.18 -10.62
C ASP A 520 -14.82 13.62 -10.11
N ILE A 521 -13.64 14.06 -9.66
CA ILE A 521 -13.44 15.36 -9.00
C ILE A 521 -12.49 16.27 -9.76
N LEU A 522 -11.74 15.72 -10.75
CA LEU A 522 -10.75 16.47 -11.51
C LEU A 522 -11.34 17.73 -12.16
N PRO A 523 -12.57 17.72 -12.72
CA PRO A 523 -13.16 18.92 -13.33
C PRO A 523 -13.35 20.11 -12.39
N LEU A 524 -13.29 19.93 -11.07
CA LEU A 524 -13.45 21.01 -10.08
C LEU A 524 -12.18 21.26 -9.25
N ALA A 525 -11.10 20.52 -9.52
CA ALA A 525 -9.83 20.66 -8.83
C ALA A 525 -8.77 21.25 -9.78
N ASP A 526 -7.82 22.01 -9.23
CA ASP A 526 -6.60 22.39 -9.95
C ASP A 526 -5.56 21.26 -9.84
N VAL A 527 -5.49 20.63 -8.66
CA VAL A 527 -4.61 19.51 -8.39
C VAL A 527 -5.35 18.42 -7.63
N VAL A 528 -5.17 17.17 -8.05
CA VAL A 528 -5.63 15.99 -7.32
C VAL A 528 -4.43 15.22 -6.78
N VAL A 529 -4.47 14.84 -5.52
CA VAL A 529 -3.44 14.02 -4.87
C VAL A 529 -4.02 12.70 -4.40
N SER A 530 -3.21 11.64 -4.44
CA SER A 530 -3.61 10.31 -3.97
C SER A 530 -2.49 9.62 -3.19
N SER A 531 -2.85 8.89 -2.15
CA SER A 531 -1.97 7.92 -1.49
C SER A 531 -2.08 6.54 -2.14
N LEU A 532 -1.12 6.23 -3.03
CA LEU A 532 -1.04 4.91 -3.68
C LEU A 532 -0.77 3.76 -2.67
N THR A 533 -0.32 4.10 -1.46
CA THR A 533 -0.05 3.19 -0.35
C THR A 533 -1.30 2.43 0.14
N LYS A 534 -2.50 2.97 -0.15
CA LYS A 534 -3.79 2.50 0.38
C LYS A 534 -4.42 1.49 -0.57
N ALA A 535 -5.68 1.70 -0.96
CA ALA A 535 -6.44 0.79 -1.80
C ALA A 535 -5.77 0.52 -3.15
N PHE A 536 -5.04 1.50 -3.71
CA PHE A 536 -4.32 1.32 -4.97
C PHE A 536 -3.33 0.15 -4.90
N SER A 537 -2.48 0.10 -3.87
CA SER A 537 -1.61 -1.06 -3.61
C SER A 537 -2.35 -2.25 -2.98
N GLY A 538 -3.10 -2.06 -1.90
CA GLY A 538 -3.84 -3.12 -1.20
C GLY A 538 -3.00 -4.12 -0.39
N GLU A 539 -1.78 -4.42 -0.84
CA GLU A 539 -0.89 -5.47 -0.33
C GLU A 539 -0.08 -5.09 0.93
N THR A 540 -0.17 -3.84 1.39
CA THR A 540 0.46 -3.36 2.63
C THR A 540 1.99 -3.46 2.68
N ASN A 541 2.66 -3.57 1.54
CA ASN A 541 4.11 -3.81 1.46
C ASN A 541 4.89 -2.71 0.73
N VAL A 542 4.24 -1.66 0.22
CA VAL A 542 4.89 -0.59 -0.55
C VAL A 542 4.17 0.73 -0.33
N MET A 543 4.93 1.82 -0.31
CA MET A 543 4.39 3.18 -0.25
C MET A 543 4.52 3.86 -1.60
N GLY A 544 3.67 4.86 -1.81
CA GLY A 544 3.69 5.74 -2.96
C GLY A 544 2.62 6.81 -2.82
N GLY A 545 2.76 7.86 -3.61
CA GLY A 545 1.77 8.91 -3.81
C GLY A 545 1.74 9.35 -5.26
N SER A 546 0.71 10.09 -5.64
CA SER A 546 0.62 10.74 -6.94
C SER A 546 0.09 12.16 -6.84
N ILE A 547 0.54 13.00 -7.76
CA ILE A 547 0.02 14.33 -8.04
C ILE A 547 -0.52 14.30 -9.47
N ILE A 548 -1.72 14.80 -9.67
CA ILE A 548 -2.38 14.92 -10.97
C ILE A 548 -2.73 16.39 -11.15
N LEU A 549 -2.24 17.00 -12.22
CA LEU A 549 -2.69 18.34 -12.61
C LEU A 549 -3.90 18.24 -13.54
N ASN A 550 -4.86 19.13 -13.37
CA ASN A 550 -6.00 19.22 -14.27
C ASN A 550 -5.60 19.96 -15.57
N PRO A 551 -5.57 19.31 -16.75
CA PRO A 551 -5.18 19.96 -18.00
C PRO A 551 -6.17 21.03 -18.48
N GLU A 552 -7.43 20.97 -18.02
CA GLU A 552 -8.44 21.98 -18.31
C GLU A 552 -8.47 23.11 -17.27
N GLY A 553 -7.64 23.02 -16.21
CA GLY A 553 -7.56 24.03 -15.16
C GLY A 553 -6.95 25.34 -15.68
N SER A 554 -7.50 26.47 -15.25
CA SER A 554 -7.05 27.82 -15.65
C SER A 554 -5.58 28.11 -15.30
N HIS A 555 -5.05 27.43 -14.28
CA HIS A 555 -3.68 27.58 -13.81
C HIS A 555 -2.74 26.46 -14.27
N TYR A 556 -3.18 25.58 -15.18
CA TYR A 556 -2.45 24.37 -15.56
C TYR A 556 -1.02 24.63 -16.03
N GLU A 557 -0.83 25.48 -17.05
CA GLU A 557 0.50 25.72 -17.67
C GLU A 557 1.50 26.26 -16.64
N GLU A 558 1.09 27.24 -15.83
CA GLU A 558 1.94 27.82 -14.79
C GLU A 558 2.26 26.79 -13.70
N LEU A 559 1.24 26.10 -13.16
CA LEU A 559 1.45 25.08 -12.12
C LEU A 559 2.34 23.95 -12.61
N ARG A 560 2.19 23.53 -13.86
CA ARG A 560 3.01 22.52 -14.50
C ARG A 560 4.48 22.93 -14.51
N ASP A 561 4.80 24.15 -14.93
CA ASP A 561 6.17 24.68 -14.90
C ASP A 561 6.74 24.69 -13.48
N HIS A 562 5.94 25.11 -12.49
CA HIS A 562 6.36 25.09 -11.09
C HIS A 562 6.62 23.68 -10.57
N ILE A 563 5.74 22.71 -10.86
CA ILE A 563 5.94 21.31 -10.51
C ILE A 563 7.21 20.76 -11.16
N VAL A 564 7.40 20.96 -12.47
CA VAL A 564 8.58 20.49 -13.21
C VAL A 564 9.89 21.04 -12.61
N ASN A 565 9.88 22.28 -12.14
CA ASN A 565 11.06 22.91 -11.55
C ASN A 565 11.38 22.40 -10.13
N ILE A 566 10.38 22.00 -9.35
CA ILE A 566 10.61 21.51 -7.98
C ILE A 566 10.75 20.00 -7.89
N TYR A 567 10.12 19.27 -8.82
CA TYR A 567 10.02 17.82 -8.79
C TYR A 567 11.34 17.17 -9.16
N GLU A 568 11.75 16.24 -8.32
CA GLU A 568 12.82 15.28 -8.62
C GLU A 568 12.25 13.89 -8.35
N ASP A 569 12.42 12.98 -9.31
CA ASP A 569 11.90 11.61 -9.19
C ASP A 569 12.67 10.85 -8.10
N SER A 570 12.17 10.93 -6.88
CA SER A 570 12.68 10.19 -5.73
C SER A 570 11.94 8.86 -5.51
N TYR A 571 11.10 8.42 -6.46
CA TYR A 571 10.36 7.17 -6.27
C TYR A 571 11.25 5.97 -6.57
N TRP A 572 11.56 5.20 -5.53
CA TRP A 572 12.54 4.11 -5.61
C TRP A 572 12.13 3.02 -6.61
N PHE A 573 13.09 2.50 -7.37
CA PHE A 573 12.85 1.58 -8.49
C PHE A 573 12.11 0.30 -8.07
N GLU A 574 12.59 -0.40 -7.04
CA GLU A 574 11.91 -1.59 -6.50
C GLU A 574 10.51 -1.27 -5.98
N ASP A 575 10.31 -0.10 -5.36
CA ASP A 575 9.00 0.28 -4.87
C ASP A 575 8.02 0.52 -6.04
N ALA A 576 8.47 1.15 -7.13
CA ALA A 576 7.65 1.32 -8.34
C ALA A 576 7.25 -0.04 -8.95
N ILE A 577 8.15 -1.02 -9.02
CA ILE A 577 7.84 -2.37 -9.53
C ILE A 577 6.80 -3.07 -8.65
N PHE A 578 6.96 -3.01 -7.32
CA PHE A 578 5.97 -3.59 -6.41
C PHE A 578 4.62 -2.88 -6.51
N MET A 579 4.62 -1.56 -6.61
CA MET A 579 3.39 -0.77 -6.73
C MET A 579 2.65 -1.07 -8.03
N GLU A 580 3.35 -1.17 -9.15
CA GLU A 580 2.77 -1.53 -10.45
C GLU A 580 2.08 -2.89 -10.34
N ARG A 581 2.79 -3.91 -9.86
CA ARG A 581 2.27 -5.27 -9.69
C ARG A 581 1.02 -5.29 -8.81
N ASN A 582 1.09 -4.65 -7.65
CA ASN A 582 0.01 -4.68 -6.67
C ASN A 582 -1.25 -3.91 -7.14
N SER A 583 -1.12 -3.00 -8.11
CA SER A 583 -2.25 -2.20 -8.61
C SER A 583 -2.90 -2.77 -9.86
N ARG A 584 -2.44 -3.90 -10.40
CA ARG A 584 -3.02 -4.53 -11.61
C ARG A 584 -4.48 -4.99 -11.41
N ASP A 585 -4.82 -5.46 -10.22
CA ASP A 585 -6.16 -5.92 -9.86
C ASP A 585 -6.99 -4.86 -9.11
N PHE A 586 -6.49 -3.63 -9.03
CA PHE A 586 -7.08 -2.53 -8.26
C PHE A 586 -8.57 -2.33 -8.54
N CYS A 587 -8.97 -2.27 -9.81
CA CYS A 587 -10.36 -2.02 -10.20
C CYS A 587 -11.31 -3.11 -9.66
N ASN A 588 -10.91 -4.38 -9.80
CA ASN A 588 -11.69 -5.53 -9.30
C ASN A 588 -11.80 -5.50 -7.77
N ARG A 589 -10.69 -5.17 -7.08
CA ARG A 589 -10.66 -5.06 -5.63
C ARG A 589 -11.58 -3.95 -5.13
N VAL A 590 -11.53 -2.76 -5.72
CA VAL A 590 -12.39 -1.63 -5.34
C VAL A 590 -13.87 -1.98 -5.49
N LYS A 591 -14.25 -2.62 -6.59
CA LYS A 591 -15.64 -3.07 -6.79
C LYS A 591 -16.12 -3.99 -5.66
N LYS A 592 -15.34 -5.03 -5.34
CA LYS A 592 -15.67 -5.97 -4.26
C LYS A 592 -15.73 -5.28 -2.89
N VAL A 593 -14.78 -4.38 -2.63
CA VAL A 593 -14.75 -3.59 -1.40
C VAL A 593 -15.98 -2.70 -1.28
N ASN A 594 -16.42 -2.02 -2.35
CA ASN A 594 -17.64 -1.22 -2.35
C ASN A 594 -18.86 -2.07 -1.98
N GLU A 595 -19.06 -3.21 -2.65
CA GLU A 595 -20.20 -4.12 -2.40
C GLU A 595 -20.21 -4.61 -0.94
N ASN A 596 -19.06 -5.05 -0.43
CA ASN A 596 -18.91 -5.51 0.95
C ASN A 596 -19.22 -4.39 1.95
N THR A 597 -18.69 -3.19 1.70
CA THR A 597 -18.80 -2.04 2.60
C THR A 597 -20.24 -1.53 2.66
N GLU A 598 -20.88 -1.36 1.51
CA GLU A 598 -22.25 -0.90 1.44
C GLU A 598 -23.20 -1.88 2.14
N THR A 599 -23.00 -3.20 1.96
CA THR A 599 -23.79 -4.23 2.67
C THR A 599 -23.69 -4.09 4.19
N LEU A 600 -22.49 -3.88 4.72
CA LEU A 600 -22.27 -3.70 6.16
C LEU A 600 -22.86 -2.38 6.65
N CYS A 601 -22.66 -1.28 5.92
CA CYS A 601 -23.16 0.03 6.28
C CYS A 601 -24.68 0.07 6.27
N ASP A 602 -25.34 -0.56 5.30
CA ASP A 602 -26.80 -0.67 5.25
C ASP A 602 -27.34 -1.45 6.46
N TRP A 603 -26.65 -2.51 6.88
CA TRP A 603 -27.00 -3.25 8.09
C TRP A 603 -26.84 -2.40 9.36
N PHE A 604 -25.72 -1.70 9.52
CA PHE A 604 -25.49 -0.81 10.66
C PHE A 604 -26.44 0.38 10.69
N TYR A 605 -26.71 0.99 9.53
CA TYR A 605 -27.59 2.15 9.41
C TYR A 605 -29.00 1.79 9.88
N ASN A 606 -29.52 0.63 9.50
CA ASN A 606 -30.81 0.12 9.97
C ASN A 606 -30.87 -0.11 11.50
N LEU A 607 -29.73 -0.36 12.15
CA LEU A 607 -29.63 -0.55 13.60
C LEU A 607 -29.35 0.75 14.36
N SER A 608 -29.04 1.85 13.67
CA SER A 608 -28.54 3.09 14.26
C SER A 608 -29.65 4.02 14.77
N GLU A 609 -29.36 4.78 15.83
CA GLU A 609 -30.23 5.87 16.29
C GLU A 609 -30.50 6.90 15.18
N LEU A 610 -29.51 7.13 14.30
CA LEU A 610 -29.65 8.01 13.13
C LEU A 610 -30.83 7.62 12.23
N ASN A 611 -31.15 6.32 12.11
CA ASN A 611 -32.29 5.82 11.34
C ASN A 611 -33.53 5.52 12.21
N GLY A 612 -33.60 6.08 13.43
CA GLY A 612 -34.75 5.96 14.33
C GLY A 612 -34.82 4.68 15.17
N SER A 613 -33.75 3.88 15.19
CA SER A 613 -33.67 2.71 16.08
C SER A 613 -33.34 3.14 17.52
N ASN A 614 -34.17 2.78 18.49
CA ASN A 614 -33.96 3.14 19.91
C ASN A 614 -33.48 1.97 20.78
N GLU A 615 -33.27 0.79 20.20
CA GLU A 615 -32.98 -0.45 20.93
C GLU A 615 -31.56 -0.99 20.68
N GLY A 616 -30.72 -0.22 19.98
CA GLY A 616 -29.39 -0.63 19.52
C GLY A 616 -28.23 0.00 20.29
N VAL A 617 -27.01 -0.40 19.90
CA VAL A 617 -25.76 0.15 20.43
C VAL A 617 -25.03 1.07 19.46
N ILE A 618 -25.57 1.26 18.25
CA ILE A 618 -24.98 2.12 17.22
C ILE A 618 -25.70 3.46 17.24
N LYS A 619 -24.94 4.52 17.41
CA LYS A 619 -25.46 5.88 17.44
C LYS A 619 -25.52 6.45 16.02
N GLU A 620 -24.37 6.58 15.36
CA GLU A 620 -24.25 7.13 14.01
C GLU A 620 -23.37 6.23 13.13
N VAL A 621 -23.70 6.21 11.84
CA VAL A 621 -22.92 5.55 10.78
C VAL A 621 -22.44 6.62 9.82
N PHE A 622 -21.14 6.83 9.75
CA PHE A 622 -20.50 7.75 8.82
C PHE A 622 -20.07 6.95 7.57
N TYR A 623 -20.77 7.19 6.47
CA TYR A 623 -20.52 6.57 5.16
C TYR A 623 -21.07 7.50 4.08
N PRO A 624 -20.41 7.72 2.92
CA PRO A 624 -20.82 8.76 1.97
C PRO A 624 -22.25 8.61 1.42
N LYS A 625 -22.83 7.40 1.48
CA LYS A 625 -24.24 7.15 1.16
C LYS A 625 -25.21 7.89 2.10
N TYR A 626 -24.80 8.11 3.35
CA TYR A 626 -25.59 8.68 4.45
C TYR A 626 -25.03 9.99 5.00
N THR A 627 -23.86 10.42 4.54
CA THR A 627 -23.16 11.62 5.00
C THR A 627 -22.91 12.52 3.80
N THR A 628 -23.46 13.74 3.82
CA THR A 628 -23.33 14.71 2.70
C THR A 628 -23.66 14.06 1.34
N THR A 629 -24.78 13.32 1.31
CA THR A 629 -25.16 12.41 0.22
C THR A 629 -25.23 13.14 -1.12
N GLU A 630 -25.76 14.36 -1.12
CA GLU A 630 -25.91 15.22 -2.29
C GLU A 630 -24.55 15.59 -2.87
N ASN A 631 -23.60 16.04 -2.04
CA ASN A 631 -22.26 16.42 -2.45
C ASN A 631 -21.49 15.23 -3.02
N TYR A 632 -21.54 14.06 -2.35
CA TYR A 632 -20.88 12.86 -2.86
C TYR A 632 -21.49 12.40 -4.18
N ASN A 633 -22.82 12.28 -4.24
CA ASN A 633 -23.52 11.81 -5.44
C ASN A 633 -23.32 12.73 -6.63
N ALA A 634 -23.16 14.04 -6.41
CA ALA A 634 -22.86 14.97 -7.48
C ALA A 634 -21.56 14.60 -8.21
N ARG A 635 -20.58 14.01 -7.54
CA ARG A 635 -19.25 13.63 -8.10
C ARG A 635 -19.07 12.13 -8.26
N LYS A 636 -20.06 11.32 -7.92
CA LYS A 636 -20.00 9.88 -8.06
C LYS A 636 -20.07 9.49 -9.54
N ARG A 637 -19.15 8.62 -9.98
CA ARG A 637 -19.13 8.06 -11.34
C ARG A 637 -20.32 7.13 -11.56
N GLU A 638 -20.76 7.02 -12.81
CA GLU A 638 -21.68 5.95 -13.20
C GLU A 638 -21.05 4.59 -12.90
N GLY A 639 -21.78 3.71 -12.20
CA GLY A 639 -21.25 2.42 -11.74
C GLY A 639 -20.25 2.49 -10.57
N GLY A 640 -19.89 3.69 -10.09
CA GLY A 640 -19.06 3.88 -8.90
C GLY A 640 -19.76 3.44 -7.61
N GLY A 641 -18.98 3.13 -6.57
CA GLY A 641 -19.49 2.86 -5.22
C GLY A 641 -19.31 4.05 -4.27
N TYR A 642 -19.44 3.82 -2.96
CA TYR A 642 -19.23 4.83 -1.91
C TYR A 642 -17.91 4.62 -1.14
N GLY A 643 -17.02 3.77 -1.64
CA GLY A 643 -15.73 3.48 -1.03
C GLY A 643 -15.76 2.38 0.03
N GLY A 644 -14.56 2.09 0.55
CA GLY A 644 -14.25 0.98 1.45
C GLY A 644 -14.09 1.33 2.92
N LEU A 645 -14.41 2.56 3.31
CA LEU A 645 -14.22 3.07 4.66
C LEU A 645 -15.57 3.50 5.24
N PHE A 646 -15.81 3.20 6.51
CA PHE A 646 -16.89 3.80 7.29
C PHE A 646 -16.47 3.98 8.74
N SER A 647 -17.19 4.81 9.48
CA SER A 647 -16.98 4.99 10.91
C SER A 647 -18.28 4.79 11.68
N LEU A 648 -18.15 4.28 12.91
CA LEU A 648 -19.26 4.05 13.83
C LEU A 648 -19.03 4.82 15.12
N THR A 649 -20.11 5.38 15.66
CA THR A 649 -20.18 5.84 17.05
C THR A 649 -21.20 5.01 17.82
N PHE A 650 -21.04 4.93 19.14
CA PHE A 650 -21.70 3.93 19.96
C PHE A 650 -22.54 4.55 21.09
N GLY A 651 -23.54 3.78 21.50
CA GLY A 651 -24.47 4.11 22.57
C GLY A 651 -25.54 5.11 22.16
N SER A 652 -25.88 6.02 23.08
CA SER A 652 -27.00 6.95 22.92
C SER A 652 -26.62 8.36 23.35
N LYS A 653 -27.29 9.37 22.79
CA LYS A 653 -27.19 10.77 23.29
C LYS A 653 -27.62 10.91 24.76
N ASN A 654 -28.43 9.98 25.27
CA ASN A 654 -28.92 9.99 26.65
C ASN A 654 -27.98 9.28 27.64
N ASN A 655 -26.96 8.59 27.15
CA ASN A 655 -25.97 7.92 28.00
C ASN A 655 -24.87 8.90 28.44
N SER A 656 -24.17 8.58 29.53
CA SER A 656 -22.93 9.27 29.87
C SER A 656 -21.83 8.96 28.83
N LYS A 657 -20.83 9.85 28.72
CA LYS A 657 -19.68 9.64 27.82
C LYS A 657 -18.94 8.35 28.15
N GLU A 658 -18.81 8.03 29.43
CA GLU A 658 -18.14 6.83 29.93
C GLU A 658 -18.88 5.57 29.48
N ARG A 659 -20.22 5.54 29.61
CA ARG A 659 -21.04 4.41 29.18
C ARG A 659 -20.95 4.19 27.66
N ASN A 660 -20.97 5.25 26.86
CA ASN A 660 -20.75 5.13 25.40
C ASN A 660 -19.36 4.58 25.08
N GLY A 661 -18.35 4.99 25.84
CA GLY A 661 -16.99 4.45 25.73
C GLY A 661 -16.90 2.97 26.12
N ASP A 662 -17.64 2.52 27.15
CA ASP A 662 -17.69 1.10 27.52
C ASP A 662 -18.28 0.25 26.39
N ILE A 663 -19.37 0.71 25.79
CA ILE A 663 -20.03 0.04 24.66
C ILE A 663 -19.07 -0.08 23.47
N ALA A 664 -18.41 1.01 23.09
CA ALA A 664 -17.44 1.01 21.99
C ALA A 664 -16.27 0.05 22.26
N ARG A 665 -15.74 0.04 23.48
CA ARG A 665 -14.66 -0.87 23.90
C ARG A 665 -15.06 -2.33 23.81
N ILE A 666 -16.24 -2.68 24.33
CA ILE A 666 -16.76 -4.06 24.27
C ILE A 666 -16.96 -4.49 22.82
N PHE A 667 -17.54 -3.62 21.98
CA PHE A 667 -17.68 -3.92 20.55
C PHE A 667 -16.31 -4.19 19.90
N PHE A 668 -15.35 -3.29 20.09
CA PHE A 668 -14.03 -3.38 19.47
C PHE A 668 -13.28 -4.65 19.90
N ASP A 669 -13.21 -4.93 21.21
CA ASP A 669 -12.47 -6.06 21.76
C ASP A 669 -13.08 -7.43 21.38
N ASN A 670 -14.34 -7.46 20.92
CA ASN A 670 -15.01 -8.66 20.42
C ASN A 670 -15.03 -8.75 18.89
N LEU A 671 -14.40 -7.82 18.17
CA LEU A 671 -14.30 -7.86 16.73
C LEU A 671 -13.08 -8.70 16.31
N ASP A 672 -13.31 -9.95 15.90
CA ASP A 672 -12.25 -10.88 15.45
C ASP A 672 -11.76 -10.54 14.03
N LEU A 673 -11.16 -9.36 13.88
CA LEU A 673 -10.56 -8.84 12.67
C LEU A 673 -9.19 -8.22 12.98
N ALA A 674 -8.40 -7.96 11.95
CA ALA A 674 -7.16 -7.23 12.14
C ALA A 674 -7.46 -5.78 12.57
N ALA A 675 -6.59 -5.23 13.42
CA ALA A 675 -6.79 -3.93 14.02
C ALA A 675 -5.51 -3.11 13.99
N GLY A 676 -5.57 -1.83 13.65
CA GLY A 676 -4.38 -0.98 13.67
C GLY A 676 -4.46 0.27 12.82
N PRO A 677 -3.37 1.06 12.78
CA PRO A 677 -3.32 2.28 12.01
C PRO A 677 -3.30 1.97 10.50
N SER A 678 -3.98 2.83 9.71
CA SER A 678 -4.17 2.76 8.24
C SER A 678 -5.49 2.13 7.76
N LEU A 679 -5.62 2.00 6.44
CA LEU A 679 -6.81 1.62 5.67
C LEU A 679 -6.41 1.09 4.28
N GLY A 680 -7.41 0.68 3.49
CA GLY A 680 -7.30 0.28 2.09
C GLY A 680 -6.45 -0.98 1.87
N CYS A 681 -6.56 -1.97 2.75
CA CYS A 681 -5.87 -3.26 2.57
C CYS A 681 -6.77 -4.25 1.81
N ASN A 682 -6.16 -5.34 1.33
CA ASN A 682 -6.89 -6.48 0.78
C ASN A 682 -7.66 -7.29 1.84
N PHE A 683 -7.47 -6.97 3.12
CA PHE A 683 -8.18 -7.53 4.27
C PHE A 683 -8.77 -6.39 5.13
N THR A 684 -9.75 -6.72 5.95
CA THR A 684 -10.47 -5.77 6.78
C THR A 684 -9.64 -5.33 7.98
N LEU A 685 -9.63 -4.02 8.24
CA LEU A 685 -8.98 -3.39 9.38
C LEU A 685 -9.97 -2.56 10.20
N ALA A 686 -10.01 -2.77 11.51
CA ALA A 686 -10.65 -1.88 12.45
C ALA A 686 -9.62 -0.96 13.15
N SER A 687 -10.06 0.20 13.61
CA SER A 687 -9.19 1.17 14.28
C SER A 687 -9.97 2.00 15.28
N CYS A 688 -9.48 2.10 16.52
CA CYS A 688 -9.91 3.13 17.47
C CYS A 688 -9.32 4.48 17.01
N TYR A 689 -9.96 5.10 16.01
CA TYR A 689 -9.35 6.19 15.23
C TYR A 689 -8.96 7.38 16.10
N ALA A 690 -9.89 7.86 16.92
CA ALA A 690 -9.66 9.02 17.78
C ALA A 690 -8.48 8.79 18.74
N ILE A 691 -8.38 7.58 19.30
CA ILE A 691 -7.26 7.18 20.17
C ILE A 691 -5.93 7.22 19.38
N LEU A 692 -5.82 6.56 18.24
CA LEU A 692 -4.55 6.49 17.50
C LEU A 692 -4.14 7.77 16.78
N ALA A 693 -5.10 8.62 16.40
CA ALA A 693 -4.80 9.81 15.62
C ALA A 693 -4.71 11.09 16.47
N HIS A 694 -5.40 11.12 17.63
CA HIS A 694 -5.63 12.33 18.40
C HIS A 694 -5.65 12.08 19.92
N TYR A 695 -4.86 11.11 20.42
CA TYR A 695 -4.86 10.72 21.84
C TYR A 695 -4.76 11.89 22.82
N THR A 696 -3.94 12.88 22.48
CA THR A 696 -3.68 14.07 23.31
C THR A 696 -4.59 15.26 22.98
N GLU A 697 -5.48 15.11 22.01
CA GLU A 697 -6.32 16.18 21.44
C GLU A 697 -7.82 15.79 21.43
N LEU A 698 -8.24 14.81 22.26
CA LEU A 698 -9.61 14.25 22.22
C LEU A 698 -10.72 15.29 22.45
N ASP A 699 -10.52 16.26 23.34
CA ASP A 699 -11.52 17.31 23.57
C ASP A 699 -11.63 18.26 22.36
N TRP A 700 -10.50 18.54 21.70
CA TRP A 700 -10.44 19.42 20.53
C TRP A 700 -11.14 18.81 19.30
N ILE A 701 -10.94 17.51 19.04
CA ILE A 701 -11.59 16.85 17.89
C ILE A 701 -13.12 16.74 18.05
N GLU A 702 -13.61 16.67 19.30
CA GLU A 702 -15.05 16.63 19.59
C GLU A 702 -15.75 17.93 19.17
N GLU A 703 -15.05 19.08 19.18
CA GLU A 703 -15.57 20.37 18.69
C GLU A 703 -15.88 20.36 17.18
N TYR A 704 -15.28 19.44 16.44
CA TYR A 704 -15.49 19.21 15.01
C TYR A 704 -16.36 17.97 14.72
N GLY A 705 -16.94 17.36 15.75
CA GLY A 705 -17.85 16.21 15.64
C GLY A 705 -17.18 14.85 15.56
N VAL A 706 -15.86 14.75 15.81
CA VAL A 706 -15.17 13.46 15.91
C VAL A 706 -15.33 12.92 17.33
N ASP A 707 -16.17 11.90 17.49
CA ASP A 707 -16.37 11.25 18.79
C ASP A 707 -15.07 10.59 19.30
N ARG A 708 -14.73 10.81 20.58
CA ARG A 708 -13.52 10.23 21.19
C ARG A 708 -13.49 8.69 21.16
N ASN A 709 -14.64 8.05 21.03
CA ASN A 709 -14.79 6.60 20.96
C ASN A 709 -15.09 6.09 19.54
N LEU A 710 -14.90 6.92 18.51
CA LEU A 710 -15.16 6.55 17.13
C LEU A 710 -14.29 5.36 16.69
N ILE A 711 -14.96 4.33 16.15
CA ILE A 711 -14.30 3.17 15.53
C ILE A 711 -14.40 3.34 14.02
N ARG A 712 -13.25 3.31 13.34
CA ARG A 712 -13.16 3.35 11.88
C ARG A 712 -12.88 1.96 11.34
N CYS A 713 -13.64 1.57 10.33
CA CYS A 713 -13.55 0.27 9.66
C CYS A 713 -13.16 0.47 8.19
N SER A 714 -12.07 -0.19 7.77
CA SER A 714 -11.64 -0.29 6.38
C SER A 714 -11.88 -1.70 5.89
N ILE A 715 -12.86 -1.89 5.03
CA ILE A 715 -13.29 -3.22 4.57
C ILE A 715 -12.41 -3.75 3.45
N GLY A 716 -12.12 -5.04 3.51
CA GLY A 716 -11.29 -5.77 2.55
C GLY A 716 -12.09 -6.71 1.63
N LEU A 717 -11.40 -7.74 1.14
CA LEU A 717 -11.89 -8.67 0.13
C LEU A 717 -12.52 -9.94 0.69
N GLU A 718 -12.67 -10.03 2.02
CA GLU A 718 -13.27 -11.20 2.66
C GLU A 718 -14.70 -11.47 2.14
N ASP A 719 -15.17 -12.70 2.36
CA ASP A 719 -16.57 -13.02 2.12
C ASP A 719 -17.47 -12.14 3.01
N VAL A 720 -18.47 -11.49 2.40
CA VAL A 720 -19.33 -10.53 3.09
C VAL A 720 -20.09 -11.16 4.27
N ASN A 721 -20.44 -12.45 4.19
CA ASN A 721 -21.14 -13.12 5.29
C ASN A 721 -20.19 -13.41 6.46
N THR A 722 -18.91 -13.63 6.18
CA THR A 722 -17.88 -13.76 7.22
C THR A 722 -17.71 -12.43 7.96
N LEU A 723 -17.63 -11.31 7.21
CA LEU A 723 -17.58 -9.98 7.80
C LEU A 723 -18.84 -9.68 8.63
N LEU A 724 -20.04 -9.88 8.06
CA LEU A 724 -21.30 -9.71 8.78
C LEU A 724 -21.35 -10.55 10.06
N SER A 725 -20.85 -11.78 10.04
CA SER A 725 -20.84 -12.65 11.22
C SER A 725 -19.93 -12.10 12.32
N ALA A 726 -18.73 -11.62 11.96
CA ALA A 726 -17.81 -11.00 12.91
C ALA A 726 -18.39 -9.73 13.54
N TYR A 727 -18.95 -8.84 12.70
CA TYR A 727 -19.57 -7.60 13.17
C TYR A 727 -20.86 -7.83 13.98
N LYS A 728 -21.68 -8.83 13.62
CA LYS A 728 -22.86 -9.24 14.40
C LYS A 728 -22.48 -9.74 15.78
N PHE A 729 -21.45 -10.58 15.88
CA PHE A 729 -20.98 -11.08 17.16
C PHE A 729 -20.51 -9.95 18.08
N ALA A 730 -19.70 -9.02 17.55
CA ALA A 730 -19.27 -7.83 18.30
C ALA A 730 -20.46 -6.94 18.74
N TYR A 731 -21.42 -6.72 17.83
CA TYR A 731 -22.65 -5.99 18.12
C TYR A 731 -23.49 -6.64 19.23
N GLU A 732 -23.69 -7.96 19.17
CA GLU A 732 -24.44 -8.71 20.18
C GLU A 732 -23.79 -8.61 21.56
N LYS A 733 -22.45 -8.69 21.63
CA LYS A 733 -21.71 -8.53 22.90
C LYS A 733 -21.86 -7.14 23.51
N ALA A 734 -21.81 -6.10 22.69
CA ALA A 734 -22.07 -4.75 23.14
C ALA A 734 -23.53 -4.56 23.58
N LEU A 735 -24.48 -5.22 22.89
CA LEU A 735 -25.91 -5.15 23.23
C LEU A 735 -26.24 -5.89 24.54
N GLU A 736 -25.59 -7.02 24.82
CA GLU A 736 -25.68 -7.72 26.11
C GLU A 736 -25.35 -6.77 27.27
N PHE A 737 -24.24 -6.01 27.16
CA PHE A 737 -23.82 -5.04 28.18
C PHE A 737 -24.82 -3.89 28.40
N VAL A 738 -25.57 -3.47 27.37
CA VAL A 738 -26.57 -2.41 27.53
C VAL A 738 -27.85 -2.93 28.20
N ARG A 739 -28.13 -4.24 28.08
CA ARG A 739 -29.31 -4.91 28.65
C ARG A 739 -29.11 -5.34 30.10
N ASP A 740 -27.88 -5.67 30.48
CA ASP A 740 -27.45 -5.89 31.87
C ASP A 740 -27.37 -4.56 32.65
#